data_AF-A0A2E2ETM0-F1
#
_entry.id   AF-A0A2E2ETM0-F1
#
_cell.length_a   1.000
_cell.length_b   1.000
_cell.length_c   1.000
_cell.angle_alpha   90.00
_cell.angle_beta   90.00
_cell.angle_gamma   90.00
#
_symmetry.space_group_name_H-M   'P 1'
#
loop_
_entity.id
_entity.type
_entity.pdbx_description
1 polymer ?
#
loop_
_entity_poly.entity_id
_entity_poly.type
_entity_poly.pdbx_seq_one_letter_code
_entity_poly.pdbx_strand_id
1 'polypeptide(L)'
;MAVGVNAQIDRSVMPQPGPAPKITLEVPDEFELKNGIKVLVVENHKLPRVSYTLTIDNKPITEGKKAGVSSLLSAMLGNGTTTISKDEFNDEIDFLGASLFFGAQSAYASSLTKYSDRIVELMADAAMNPLLTKEEFEKEKEKLLESLKSEAKSVDAIAGRVGGALSYGKKHPRGEFTTEETVNNVEFGDVLAFYEKYFNPNNAYIVVVGDVNSRDVKKQLSKYFGKWEKAASVDVTIPEPTPNAQYTQINFVDMPNAVQSNISLTNNVDLKMNDEDYHSVLIANKILGGGFNSYLNMNLREEHGYTYGARSNVGTSRWNASRFTAGASVRNAVTDSAVVETLKEINRIKTEPVETDALTNAKAKYVGDFVLALERPQTIANYALNIKLNDLPKDFYSTYLEKINAVTKEDVQRVANKYFKTENARVIVVGKGSEVLENLEKTGIPIKYYDTYAEPTEKPVFSKPIPEGVTAQSVIKGYIAAVGGEDNLKKVNTVLMNADVTIPGAPYKPTAVMKQMAPNKSSMELMIEGMGTVMKQNFDGENGYQEGQGQKIPMGETEVNSRKEEKGLYPELYIDASTITLESVATIEGKDVYKISVANSDGPADVRYYDVETGFLVRTEETSEAGGQSIVTVTDFSNYKEVNGVLMPNTMKVTTGPQSFEFNMTDIKINEGVTEEDFK
;
A
#
# COMPACT_ATOMS: atom_id res chain seq x y z
N MET A 1 -25.41 -15.37 -53.06
CA MET A 1 -24.90 -14.00 -52.88
C MET A 1 -25.62 -13.39 -51.70
N ALA A 2 -24.95 -13.26 -50.55
CA ALA A 2 -25.46 -12.52 -49.41
C ALA A 2 -25.05 -11.06 -49.60
N VAL A 3 -26.02 -10.16 -49.74
CA VAL A 3 -25.77 -8.72 -49.84
C VAL A 3 -25.47 -8.22 -48.42
N GLY A 4 -24.19 -8.08 -48.09
CA GLY A 4 -23.75 -7.43 -46.87
C GLY A 4 -23.93 -5.91 -47.02
N VAL A 5 -24.94 -5.35 -46.36
CA VAL A 5 -25.08 -3.90 -46.21
C VAL A 5 -24.09 -3.46 -45.13
N ASN A 6 -22.86 -3.14 -45.53
CA ASN A 6 -21.95 -2.37 -44.69
C ASN A 6 -22.41 -0.91 -44.74
N ALA A 7 -23.30 -0.51 -43.84
CA ALA A 7 -23.56 0.90 -43.59
C ALA A 7 -22.26 1.53 -43.07
N GLN A 8 -21.71 2.48 -43.81
CA GLN A 8 -20.54 3.26 -43.43
C GLN A 8 -20.93 4.10 -42.20
N ILE A 9 -20.48 3.68 -41.02
CA ILE A 9 -20.75 4.40 -39.76
C ILE A 9 -20.06 5.76 -39.85
N ASP A 10 -20.86 6.82 -39.84
CA ASP A 10 -20.36 8.18 -39.73
C ASP A 10 -19.78 8.39 -38.32
N ARG A 11 -18.45 8.40 -38.23
CA ARG A 11 -17.71 8.58 -36.97
C ARG A 11 -17.73 10.02 -36.47
N SER A 12 -18.29 10.97 -37.22
CA SER A 12 -18.49 12.35 -36.78
C SER A 12 -19.79 12.54 -35.99
N VAL A 13 -20.71 11.58 -36.05
CA VAL A 13 -22.01 11.62 -35.36
C VAL A 13 -21.99 10.63 -34.20
N MET A 14 -22.20 11.14 -32.98
CA MET A 14 -22.37 10.27 -31.80
C MET A 14 -23.58 9.36 -32.01
N PRO A 15 -23.44 8.02 -31.85
CA PRO A 15 -24.57 7.11 -32.01
C PRO A 15 -25.66 7.44 -31.00
N GLN A 16 -26.91 7.47 -31.48
CA GLN A 16 -28.07 7.71 -30.62
C GLN A 16 -28.24 6.53 -29.65
N PRO A 17 -28.41 6.77 -28.34
CA PRO A 17 -28.63 5.70 -27.38
C PRO A 17 -29.95 4.99 -27.69
N GLY A 18 -29.95 3.66 -27.60
CA GLY A 18 -31.16 2.86 -27.65
C GLY A 18 -32.07 3.13 -26.43
N PRO A 19 -33.32 2.60 -26.43
CA PRO A 19 -34.21 2.70 -25.28
C PRO A 19 -33.57 2.06 -24.03
N ALA A 20 -33.85 2.63 -22.84
CA ALA A 20 -33.37 2.07 -21.59
C ALA A 20 -33.82 0.60 -21.45
N PRO A 21 -32.90 -0.33 -21.13
CA PRO A 21 -33.25 -1.73 -21.02
C PRO A 21 -34.25 -1.95 -19.89
N LYS A 22 -35.29 -2.76 -20.15
CA LYS A 22 -36.17 -3.24 -19.08
C LYS A 22 -35.43 -4.32 -18.30
N ILE A 23 -35.02 -3.98 -17.09
CA ILE A 23 -34.34 -4.92 -16.20
C ILE A 23 -35.37 -5.88 -15.64
N THR A 24 -35.20 -7.16 -15.95
CA THR A 24 -35.90 -8.25 -15.26
C THR A 24 -34.89 -8.87 -14.31
N LEU A 25 -35.06 -8.62 -13.02
CA LEU A 25 -34.27 -9.30 -11.99
C LEU A 25 -34.87 -10.69 -11.82
N GLU A 26 -34.12 -11.71 -12.22
CA GLU A 26 -34.48 -13.08 -11.89
C GLU A 26 -34.54 -13.21 -10.36
N VAL A 27 -35.60 -13.85 -9.87
CA VAL A 27 -35.75 -14.13 -8.44
C VAL A 27 -35.03 -15.46 -8.18
N PRO A 28 -34.01 -15.49 -7.30
CA PRO A 28 -33.34 -16.73 -6.96
C PRO A 28 -34.33 -17.72 -6.34
N ASP A 29 -34.10 -19.01 -6.59
CA ASP A 29 -34.77 -20.05 -5.83
C ASP A 29 -34.24 -20.05 -4.41
N GLU A 30 -35.14 -20.19 -3.43
CA GLU A 30 -34.79 -20.13 -2.02
C GLU A 30 -35.26 -21.39 -1.28
N PHE A 31 -34.41 -21.90 -0.38
CA PHE A 31 -34.79 -22.93 0.57
C PHE A 31 -33.96 -22.84 1.85
N GLU A 32 -34.45 -23.49 2.91
CA GLU A 32 -33.76 -23.60 4.19
C GLU A 32 -33.35 -25.05 4.47
N LEU A 33 -32.13 -25.24 4.95
CA LEU A 33 -31.67 -26.54 5.47
C LEU A 33 -32.22 -26.79 6.87
N LYS A 34 -32.24 -28.04 7.33
CA LYS A 34 -32.77 -28.40 8.67
C LYS A 34 -32.04 -27.70 9.83
N ASN A 35 -30.77 -27.33 9.63
CA ASN A 35 -29.96 -26.61 10.59
C ASN A 35 -30.07 -25.07 10.45
N GLY A 36 -31.01 -24.56 9.65
CA GLY A 36 -31.31 -23.12 9.56
C GLY A 36 -30.49 -22.33 8.54
N ILE A 37 -29.56 -22.98 7.82
CA ILE A 37 -28.82 -22.32 6.74
C ILE A 37 -29.81 -21.96 5.64
N LYS A 38 -29.83 -20.68 5.27
CA LYS A 38 -30.66 -20.16 4.18
C LYS A 38 -29.88 -20.22 2.88
N VAL A 39 -30.48 -20.78 1.84
CA VAL A 39 -29.83 -20.97 0.54
C VAL A 39 -30.55 -20.16 -0.52
N LEU A 40 -29.77 -19.44 -1.33
CA LEU A 40 -30.23 -18.77 -2.55
C LEU A 40 -29.53 -19.40 -3.75
N VAL A 41 -30.30 -19.78 -4.78
CA VAL A 41 -29.78 -20.41 -6.00
C VAL A 41 -30.15 -19.57 -7.22
N VAL A 42 -29.14 -19.19 -8.01
CA VAL A 42 -29.31 -18.57 -9.32
C VAL A 42 -28.77 -19.52 -10.38
N GLU A 43 -29.68 -20.16 -11.09
CA GLU A 43 -29.35 -21.07 -12.19
C GLU A 43 -28.80 -20.28 -13.39
N ASN A 44 -27.66 -20.69 -13.93
CA ASN A 44 -27.04 -20.09 -15.10
C ASN A 44 -26.28 -21.14 -15.91
N HIS A 45 -26.94 -21.68 -16.93
CA HIS A 45 -26.41 -22.74 -17.80
C HIS A 45 -25.54 -22.24 -18.97
N LYS A 46 -25.14 -20.96 -18.99
CA LYS A 46 -24.31 -20.40 -20.08
C LYS A 46 -22.92 -21.01 -20.16
N LEU A 47 -22.34 -21.38 -19.02
CA LEU A 47 -21.00 -21.95 -18.91
C LEU A 47 -21.03 -23.08 -17.87
N PRO A 48 -20.29 -24.18 -18.09
CA PRO A 48 -20.27 -25.33 -17.19
C PRO A 48 -19.42 -25.06 -15.93
N ARG A 49 -19.82 -24.07 -15.13
CA ARG A 49 -19.16 -23.66 -13.90
C ARG A 49 -20.19 -23.33 -12.82
N VAL A 50 -19.77 -23.44 -11.56
CA VAL A 50 -20.57 -23.10 -10.39
C VAL A 50 -19.71 -22.43 -9.33
N SER A 51 -20.31 -21.52 -8.56
CA SER A 51 -19.72 -20.95 -7.36
C SER A 51 -20.67 -21.00 -6.17
N TYR A 52 -20.09 -21.15 -4.98
CA TYR A 52 -20.75 -21.19 -3.69
C TYR A 52 -20.15 -20.09 -2.80
N THR A 53 -21.00 -19.33 -2.13
CA THR A 53 -20.56 -18.30 -1.18
C THR A 53 -21.29 -18.51 0.14
N LEU A 54 -20.55 -18.91 1.17
CA LEU A 54 -21.02 -18.97 2.55
C LEU A 54 -20.74 -17.63 3.22
N THR A 55 -21.75 -17.07 3.88
CA THR A 55 -21.63 -15.87 4.72
C THR A 55 -22.31 -16.13 6.05
N ILE A 56 -21.59 -15.96 7.15
CA ILE A 56 -22.12 -16.05 8.50
C ILE A 56 -22.41 -14.63 8.98
N ASP A 57 -23.69 -14.31 9.13
CA ASP A 57 -24.15 -12.95 9.37
C ASP A 57 -24.10 -12.54 10.86
N ASN A 58 -22.94 -12.67 11.50
CA ASN A 58 -22.78 -12.11 12.85
C ASN A 58 -22.45 -10.60 12.77
N LYS A 59 -22.76 -9.89 13.86
CA LYS A 59 -22.30 -8.52 14.06
C LYS A 59 -20.76 -8.44 14.00
N PRO A 60 -20.17 -7.35 13.48
CA PRO A 60 -18.73 -7.12 13.51
C PRO A 60 -18.12 -7.30 14.91
N ILE A 61 -16.97 -7.95 14.97
CA ILE A 61 -16.31 -8.38 16.21
C ILE A 61 -15.06 -7.54 16.43
N THR A 62 -14.79 -7.18 17.69
CA THR A 62 -13.53 -6.59 18.13
C THR A 62 -12.72 -7.64 18.89
N GLU A 63 -11.45 -7.78 18.56
CA GLU A 63 -10.54 -8.81 19.09
C GLU A 63 -9.66 -8.29 20.24
N GLY A 64 -9.51 -6.98 20.35
CA GLY A 64 -8.78 -6.27 21.38
C GLY A 64 -7.30 -6.64 21.40
N LYS A 65 -6.82 -7.09 22.57
CA LYS A 65 -5.42 -7.48 22.77
C LYS A 65 -4.97 -8.68 21.92
N LYS A 66 -5.92 -9.36 21.28
CA LYS A 66 -5.69 -10.54 20.42
C LYS A 66 -6.09 -10.27 18.97
N ALA A 67 -6.08 -9.00 18.55
CA ALA A 67 -6.26 -8.63 17.15
C ALA A 67 -5.28 -9.41 16.25
N GLY A 68 -5.85 -10.09 15.26
CA GLY A 68 -5.18 -11.08 14.41
C GLY A 68 -5.72 -12.50 14.59
N VAL A 69 -6.50 -12.80 15.64
CA VAL A 69 -7.05 -14.15 15.86
C VAL A 69 -7.99 -14.57 14.73
N SER A 70 -8.80 -13.66 14.18
CA SER A 70 -9.66 -13.98 13.04
C SER A 70 -8.88 -14.16 11.75
N SER A 71 -7.80 -13.40 11.55
CA SER A 71 -6.88 -13.55 10.40
C SER A 71 -6.20 -14.91 10.43
N LEU A 72 -5.70 -15.33 11.61
CA LEU A 72 -5.08 -16.65 11.80
C LEU A 72 -6.09 -17.77 11.58
N LEU A 73 -7.29 -17.67 12.14
CA LEU A 73 -8.35 -18.64 11.87
C LEU A 73 -8.65 -18.75 10.37
N SER A 74 -8.79 -17.60 9.68
CA SER A 74 -9.08 -17.57 8.24
C SER A 74 -8.01 -18.30 7.42
N ALA A 75 -6.73 -18.06 7.75
CA ALA A 75 -5.61 -18.71 7.09
C ALA A 75 -5.58 -20.23 7.35
N MET A 76 -6.04 -20.67 8.53
CA MET A 76 -6.05 -22.09 8.90
C MET A 76 -7.26 -22.87 8.37
N LEU A 77 -8.44 -22.26 8.23
CA LEU A 77 -9.67 -22.92 7.77
C LEU A 77 -9.57 -23.52 6.35
N GLY A 78 -8.66 -23.03 5.51
CA GLY A 78 -8.45 -23.50 4.13
C GLY A 78 -7.25 -24.43 3.93
N ASN A 79 -6.56 -24.85 4.99
CA ASN A 79 -5.29 -25.59 4.92
C ASN A 79 -5.44 -27.11 5.12
N GLY A 80 -6.57 -27.68 4.69
CA GLY A 80 -6.88 -29.11 4.88
C GLY A 80 -7.90 -29.36 5.98
N THR A 81 -8.17 -30.64 6.22
CA THR A 81 -9.21 -31.09 7.16
C THR A 81 -8.65 -32.15 8.11
N THR A 82 -9.41 -32.54 9.12
CA THR A 82 -9.00 -33.63 10.03
C THR A 82 -8.76 -34.96 9.31
N THR A 83 -9.28 -35.14 8.10
CA THR A 83 -9.16 -36.36 7.29
C THR A 83 -8.34 -36.21 6.02
N ILE A 84 -8.03 -34.98 5.59
CA ILE A 84 -7.26 -34.69 4.38
C ILE A 84 -6.10 -33.78 4.77
N SER A 85 -4.86 -34.22 4.52
CA SER A 85 -3.69 -33.41 4.83
C SER A 85 -3.66 -32.11 4.00
N LYS A 86 -2.91 -31.11 4.47
CA LYS A 86 -2.79 -29.81 3.79
C LYS A 86 -2.38 -29.92 2.32
N ASP A 87 -1.32 -30.69 2.07
CA ASP A 87 -0.75 -30.82 0.73
C ASP A 87 -1.73 -31.54 -0.21
N GLU A 88 -2.33 -32.65 0.24
CA GLU A 88 -3.35 -33.38 -0.54
C GLU A 88 -4.59 -32.53 -0.81
N PHE A 89 -5.02 -31.72 0.17
CA PHE A 89 -6.18 -30.84 0.03
C PHE A 89 -5.93 -29.76 -1.04
N ASN A 90 -4.76 -29.13 -1.00
CA ASN A 90 -4.36 -28.10 -1.97
C ASN A 90 -4.14 -28.70 -3.37
N ASP A 91 -3.43 -29.82 -3.46
CA ASP A 91 -3.22 -30.55 -4.72
C ASP A 91 -4.55 -30.96 -5.36
N GLU A 92 -5.53 -31.36 -4.55
CA GLU A 92 -6.85 -31.72 -5.06
C GLU A 92 -7.61 -30.49 -5.58
N ILE A 93 -7.59 -29.36 -4.86
CA ILE A 93 -8.21 -28.11 -5.35
C ILE A 93 -7.59 -27.69 -6.69
N ASP A 94 -6.27 -27.76 -6.81
CA ASP A 94 -5.53 -27.43 -8.03
C ASP A 94 -5.85 -28.40 -9.17
N PHE A 95 -5.90 -29.70 -8.88
CA PHE A 95 -6.28 -30.73 -9.85
C PHE A 95 -7.70 -30.52 -10.41
N LEU A 96 -8.63 -30.06 -9.57
CA LEU A 96 -9.99 -29.73 -9.99
C LEU A 96 -10.06 -28.42 -10.81
N GLY A 97 -8.98 -27.64 -10.86
CA GLY A 97 -8.98 -26.27 -11.39
C GLY A 97 -9.98 -25.38 -10.64
N ALA A 98 -10.11 -25.61 -9.34
CA ALA A 98 -11.08 -24.96 -8.48
C ALA A 98 -10.45 -23.78 -7.72
N SER A 99 -11.27 -23.04 -7.01
CA SER A 99 -10.81 -22.06 -6.03
C SER A 99 -11.63 -22.24 -4.77
N LEU A 100 -10.95 -22.29 -3.61
CA LEU A 100 -11.57 -22.43 -2.31
C LEU A 100 -10.84 -21.52 -1.31
N PHE A 101 -11.58 -20.61 -0.69
CA PHE A 101 -11.04 -19.65 0.27
C PHE A 101 -11.96 -19.52 1.46
N PHE A 102 -11.38 -19.28 2.63
CA PHE A 102 -12.11 -19.04 3.87
C PHE A 102 -11.76 -17.67 4.44
N GLY A 103 -12.77 -17.04 5.03
CA GLY A 103 -12.60 -15.96 6.00
C GLY A 103 -13.12 -16.42 7.35
N ALA A 104 -12.88 -15.62 8.39
CA ALA A 104 -13.27 -15.97 9.76
C ALA A 104 -14.78 -16.14 9.96
N GLN A 105 -15.60 -15.70 8.99
CA GLN A 105 -17.05 -15.79 8.99
C GLN A 105 -17.62 -15.98 7.57
N SER A 106 -16.81 -16.49 6.64
CA SER A 106 -17.21 -16.68 5.24
C SER A 106 -16.43 -17.80 4.58
N ALA A 107 -16.94 -18.31 3.47
CA ALA A 107 -16.18 -19.17 2.58
C ALA A 107 -16.64 -18.99 1.14
N TYR A 108 -15.72 -19.16 0.20
CA TYR A 108 -15.99 -19.09 -1.23
C TYR A 108 -15.43 -20.32 -1.90
N ALA A 109 -16.23 -20.96 -2.75
CA ALA A 109 -15.80 -22.08 -3.58
C ALA A 109 -16.24 -21.85 -5.03
N SER A 110 -15.43 -22.26 -6.00
CA SER A 110 -15.81 -22.28 -7.42
C SER A 110 -15.11 -23.38 -8.19
N SER A 111 -15.80 -23.99 -9.16
CA SER A 111 -15.24 -25.05 -10.00
C SER A 111 -16.01 -25.18 -11.33
N LEU A 112 -15.54 -26.07 -12.20
CA LEU A 112 -16.37 -26.61 -13.28
C LEU A 112 -17.55 -27.41 -12.70
N THR A 113 -18.71 -27.42 -13.39
CA THR A 113 -19.94 -28.11 -12.93
C THR A 113 -19.72 -29.58 -12.62
N LYS A 114 -18.89 -30.28 -13.42
CA LYS A 114 -18.56 -31.70 -13.21
C LYS A 114 -17.92 -32.00 -11.85
N TYR A 115 -17.32 -31.00 -11.21
CA TYR A 115 -16.65 -31.10 -9.91
C TYR A 115 -17.47 -30.45 -8.78
N SER A 116 -18.69 -30.00 -9.06
CA SER A 116 -19.57 -29.31 -8.10
C SER A 116 -19.78 -30.09 -6.81
N ASP A 117 -20.01 -31.41 -6.90
CA ASP A 117 -20.23 -32.25 -5.73
C ASP A 117 -18.98 -32.32 -4.84
N ARG A 118 -17.80 -32.49 -5.47
CA ARG A 118 -16.53 -32.62 -4.75
C ARG A 118 -16.08 -31.31 -4.12
N ILE A 119 -16.22 -30.18 -4.81
CA ILE A 119 -15.81 -28.89 -4.23
C ILE A 119 -16.71 -28.49 -3.05
N VAL A 120 -18.01 -28.80 -3.10
CA VAL A 120 -18.93 -28.55 -1.97
C VAL A 120 -18.62 -29.48 -0.80
N GLU A 121 -18.25 -30.73 -1.07
CA GLU A 121 -17.77 -31.65 -0.04
C GLU A 121 -16.53 -31.09 0.67
N LEU A 122 -15.50 -30.68 -0.09
CA LEU A 122 -14.28 -30.09 0.47
C LEU A 122 -14.56 -28.81 1.25
N MET A 123 -15.41 -27.93 0.72
CA MET A 123 -15.82 -26.70 1.41
C MET A 123 -16.55 -27.00 2.72
N ALA A 124 -17.45 -27.98 2.74
CA ALA A 124 -18.20 -28.36 3.93
C ALA A 124 -17.29 -29.04 4.97
N ASP A 125 -16.38 -29.91 4.54
CA ASP A 125 -15.44 -30.60 5.42
C ASP A 125 -14.45 -29.62 6.04
N ALA A 126 -13.89 -28.69 5.28
CA ALA A 126 -13.03 -27.63 5.80
C ALA A 126 -13.77 -26.65 6.73
N ALA A 127 -15.06 -26.39 6.47
CA ALA A 127 -15.89 -25.56 7.35
C ALA A 127 -16.15 -26.22 8.72
N MET A 128 -16.36 -27.54 8.77
CA MET A 128 -16.82 -28.26 9.96
C MET A 128 -15.71 -29.04 10.69
N ASN A 129 -14.71 -29.51 9.95
CA ASN A 129 -13.60 -30.33 10.43
C ASN A 129 -12.24 -29.76 9.98
N PRO A 130 -11.97 -28.45 10.17
CA PRO A 130 -10.72 -27.84 9.72
C PRO A 130 -9.49 -28.46 10.38
N LEU A 131 -8.37 -28.45 9.66
CA LEU A 131 -7.07 -28.82 10.21
C LEU A 131 -6.51 -27.70 11.11
N LEU A 132 -7.04 -27.59 12.33
CA LEU A 132 -6.53 -26.67 13.35
C LEU A 132 -5.50 -27.39 14.22
N THR A 133 -4.22 -27.28 13.85
CA THR A 133 -3.11 -27.84 14.64
C THR A 133 -2.21 -26.72 15.16
N LYS A 134 -1.50 -27.00 16.25
CA LYS A 134 -0.52 -26.05 16.81
C LYS A 134 0.61 -25.75 15.80
N GLU A 135 1.04 -26.75 15.03
CA GLU A 135 2.10 -26.56 14.04
C GLU A 135 1.67 -25.56 12.95
N GLU A 136 0.47 -25.72 12.39
CA GLU A 136 -0.04 -24.80 11.37
C GLU A 136 -0.30 -23.40 11.94
N PHE A 137 -0.74 -23.32 13.21
CA PHE A 137 -0.89 -22.05 13.90
C PHE A 137 0.43 -21.26 13.99
N GLU A 138 1.53 -21.89 14.42
CA GLU A 138 2.81 -21.20 14.52
C GLU A 138 3.31 -20.74 13.13
N LYS A 139 3.14 -21.56 12.08
CA LYS A 139 3.50 -21.18 10.70
C LYS A 139 2.70 -19.99 10.20
N GLU A 140 1.38 -19.98 10.38
CA GLU A 140 0.54 -18.87 9.93
C GLU A 140 0.76 -17.60 10.80
N LYS A 141 1.12 -17.76 12.07
CA LYS A 141 1.55 -16.66 12.95
C LYS A 141 2.84 -16.01 12.46
N GLU A 142 3.85 -16.80 12.11
CA GLU A 142 5.10 -16.28 11.53
C GLU A 142 4.88 -15.53 10.22
N LYS A 143 4.05 -16.09 9.31
CA LYS A 143 3.68 -15.42 8.05
C LYS A 143 2.96 -14.10 8.29
N LEU A 144 2.03 -14.06 9.25
CA LEU A 144 1.31 -12.83 9.60
C LEU A 144 2.27 -11.77 10.14
N LEU A 145 3.20 -12.14 11.02
CA LEU A 145 4.24 -11.23 11.52
C LEU A 145 5.12 -10.68 10.39
N GLU A 146 5.52 -11.51 9.43
CA GLU A 146 6.31 -11.05 8.28
C GLU A 146 5.51 -10.11 7.36
N SER A 147 4.21 -10.40 7.14
CA SER A 147 3.32 -9.50 6.41
C SER A 147 3.22 -8.13 7.08
N LEU A 148 3.10 -8.08 8.41
CA LEU A 148 3.04 -6.83 9.17
C LEU A 148 4.31 -5.99 9.03
N LYS A 149 5.49 -6.62 8.99
CA LYS A 149 6.76 -5.91 8.73
C LYS A 149 6.80 -5.30 7.32
N SER A 150 6.28 -6.03 6.34
CA SER A 150 6.17 -5.53 4.96
C SER A 150 5.21 -4.33 4.88
N GLU A 151 4.04 -4.45 5.52
CA GLU A 151 3.03 -3.38 5.58
C GLU A 151 3.53 -2.13 6.31
N ALA A 152 4.43 -2.26 7.28
CA ALA A 152 5.01 -1.12 8.01
C ALA A 152 5.73 -0.11 7.10
N LYS A 153 6.15 -0.54 5.90
CA LYS A 153 6.79 0.34 4.89
C LYS A 153 5.80 0.89 3.87
N SER A 154 4.55 0.45 3.86
CA SER A 154 3.54 0.84 2.89
C SER A 154 2.78 2.09 3.33
N VAL A 155 2.96 3.19 2.60
CA VAL A 155 2.27 4.47 2.84
C VAL A 155 0.75 4.30 2.83
N ASP A 156 0.22 3.54 1.86
CA ASP A 156 -1.23 3.31 1.73
C ASP A 156 -1.80 2.45 2.87
N ALA A 157 -1.05 1.42 3.31
CA ALA A 157 -1.47 0.58 4.44
C ALA A 157 -1.54 1.41 5.74
N ILE A 158 -0.53 2.25 5.99
CA ILE A 158 -0.51 3.16 7.14
C ILE A 158 -1.65 4.19 7.04
N ALA A 159 -1.91 4.76 5.86
CA ALA A 159 -3.01 5.71 5.66
C ALA A 159 -4.37 5.07 5.96
N GLY A 160 -4.61 3.84 5.48
CA GLY A 160 -5.82 3.08 5.76
C GLY A 160 -5.99 2.76 7.25
N ARG A 161 -4.92 2.30 7.91
CA ARG A 161 -4.87 1.99 9.35
C ARG A 161 -5.17 3.23 10.19
N VAL A 162 -4.39 4.29 10.01
CA VAL A 162 -4.52 5.52 10.80
C VAL A 162 -5.87 6.20 10.53
N GLY A 163 -6.30 6.25 9.28
CA GLY A 163 -7.64 6.71 8.94
C GLY A 163 -8.73 5.92 9.68
N GLY A 164 -8.67 4.58 9.65
CA GLY A 164 -9.59 3.69 10.37
C GLY A 164 -9.64 3.98 11.87
N ALA A 165 -8.46 3.99 12.49
CA ALA A 165 -8.30 4.20 13.93
C ALA A 165 -8.79 5.58 14.38
N LEU A 166 -8.49 6.64 13.64
CA LEU A 166 -8.91 8.00 14.00
C LEU A 166 -10.39 8.27 13.76
N SER A 167 -10.98 7.63 12.75
CA SER A 167 -12.41 7.76 12.46
C SER A 167 -13.29 6.94 13.39
N TYR A 168 -12.96 5.67 13.64
CA TYR A 168 -13.83 4.78 14.42
C TYR A 168 -13.34 4.57 15.85
N GLY A 169 -12.06 4.81 16.13
CA GLY A 169 -11.41 4.43 17.38
C GLY A 169 -10.89 2.99 17.32
N LYS A 170 -9.74 2.75 17.97
CA LYS A 170 -9.05 1.44 17.99
C LYS A 170 -9.85 0.30 18.62
N LYS A 171 -10.91 0.62 19.38
CA LYS A 171 -11.81 -0.37 20.00
C LYS A 171 -13.00 -0.73 19.13
N HIS A 172 -13.22 -0.02 18.03
CA HIS A 172 -14.32 -0.31 17.12
C HIS A 172 -13.85 -1.32 16.06
N PRO A 173 -14.66 -2.32 15.62
CA PRO A 173 -14.24 -3.34 14.65
C PRO A 173 -13.65 -2.78 13.34
N ARG A 174 -14.09 -1.60 12.90
CA ARG A 174 -13.58 -0.90 11.70
C ARG A 174 -12.35 0.00 11.94
N GLY A 175 -11.99 0.24 13.19
CA GLY A 175 -10.83 1.05 13.57
C GLY A 175 -9.74 0.27 14.31
N GLU A 176 -10.05 -0.95 14.74
CA GLU A 176 -9.08 -1.94 15.19
C GLU A 176 -8.19 -2.38 14.04
N PHE A 177 -6.94 -2.71 14.36
CA PHE A 177 -5.96 -3.23 13.43
C PHE A 177 -5.01 -4.17 14.17
N THR A 178 -4.38 -5.04 13.39
CA THR A 178 -3.40 -6.01 13.87
C THR A 178 -2.02 -5.36 14.02
N THR A 179 -1.33 -5.65 15.12
CA THR A 179 0.08 -5.31 15.35
C THR A 179 0.90 -6.55 15.69
N GLU A 180 2.22 -6.43 15.65
CA GLU A 180 3.09 -7.52 16.12
C GLU A 180 2.78 -7.89 17.58
N GLU A 181 2.50 -6.90 18.43
CA GLU A 181 2.13 -7.12 19.83
C GLU A 181 0.84 -7.94 19.95
N THR A 182 -0.23 -7.56 19.24
CA THR A 182 -1.51 -8.26 19.34
C THR A 182 -1.42 -9.68 18.78
N VAL A 183 -0.67 -9.90 17.70
CA VAL A 183 -0.44 -11.22 17.13
C VAL A 183 0.37 -12.09 18.08
N ASN A 184 1.41 -11.54 18.71
CA ASN A 184 2.20 -12.25 19.70
C ASN A 184 1.36 -12.71 20.91
N ASN A 185 0.35 -11.93 21.30
CA ASN A 185 -0.61 -12.28 22.34
C ASN A 185 -1.65 -13.34 21.95
N VAL A 186 -1.78 -13.70 20.66
CA VAL A 186 -2.65 -14.79 20.23
C VAL A 186 -1.99 -16.12 20.57
N GLU A 187 -2.75 -16.98 21.25
CA GLU A 187 -2.39 -18.38 21.51
C GLU A 187 -3.29 -19.31 20.66
N PHE A 188 -2.81 -20.54 20.42
CA PHE A 188 -3.58 -21.52 19.63
C PHE A 188 -4.99 -21.78 20.20
N GLY A 189 -5.14 -21.77 21.54
CA GLY A 189 -6.44 -21.94 22.19
C GLY A 189 -7.44 -20.83 21.86
N ASP A 190 -6.98 -19.62 21.54
CA ASP A 190 -7.85 -18.51 21.15
C ASP A 190 -8.45 -18.72 19.76
N VAL A 191 -7.69 -19.31 18.84
CA VAL A 191 -8.16 -19.65 17.49
C VAL A 191 -9.28 -20.69 17.58
N LEU A 192 -9.09 -21.72 18.40
CA LEU A 192 -10.13 -22.74 18.66
C LEU A 192 -11.38 -22.11 19.28
N ALA A 193 -11.22 -21.28 20.30
CA ALA A 193 -12.34 -20.59 20.95
C ALA A 193 -13.06 -19.63 19.98
N PHE A 194 -12.34 -18.95 19.10
CA PHE A 194 -12.93 -18.07 18.09
C PHE A 194 -13.72 -18.88 17.05
N TYR A 195 -13.17 -20.00 16.57
CA TYR A 195 -13.84 -20.91 15.64
C TYR A 195 -15.16 -21.43 16.21
N GLU A 196 -15.13 -22.05 17.40
CA GLU A 196 -16.32 -22.60 18.05
C GLU A 196 -17.40 -21.54 18.29
N LYS A 197 -16.97 -20.32 18.65
CA LYS A 197 -17.88 -19.23 19.01
C LYS A 197 -18.53 -18.58 17.80
N TYR A 198 -17.79 -18.31 16.73
CA TYR A 198 -18.24 -17.44 15.64
C TYR A 198 -18.44 -18.17 14.30
N PHE A 199 -17.78 -19.29 14.05
CA PHE A 199 -17.88 -20.03 12.78
C PHE A 199 -18.90 -21.18 12.89
N ASN A 200 -20.19 -20.84 12.87
CA ASN A 200 -21.29 -21.80 13.04
C ASN A 200 -22.51 -21.45 12.15
N PRO A 201 -23.48 -22.36 11.94
CA PRO A 201 -24.52 -22.20 10.93
C PRO A 201 -25.70 -21.30 11.37
N ASN A 202 -25.67 -20.73 12.58
CA ASN A 202 -26.82 -20.05 13.19
C ASN A 202 -27.43 -18.94 12.31
N ASN A 203 -26.57 -18.13 11.70
CA ASN A 203 -26.94 -17.00 10.85
C ASN A 203 -26.32 -17.14 9.45
N ALA A 204 -26.16 -18.37 8.96
CA ALA A 204 -25.45 -18.64 7.72
C ALA A 204 -26.36 -18.56 6.48
N TYR A 205 -25.82 -17.94 5.44
CA TYR A 205 -26.38 -17.91 4.10
C TYR A 205 -25.43 -18.61 3.13
N ILE A 206 -25.95 -19.46 2.26
CA ILE A 206 -25.21 -20.01 1.12
C ILE A 206 -25.83 -19.49 -0.16
N VAL A 207 -25.03 -18.80 -0.97
CA VAL A 207 -25.41 -18.34 -2.30
C VAL A 207 -24.75 -19.24 -3.35
N VAL A 208 -25.56 -19.86 -4.22
CA VAL A 208 -25.10 -20.74 -5.28
C VAL A 208 -25.44 -20.15 -6.64
N VAL A 209 -24.45 -20.07 -7.52
CA VAL A 209 -24.60 -19.47 -8.84
C VAL A 209 -23.88 -20.30 -9.88
N GLY A 210 -24.57 -20.72 -10.94
CA GLY A 210 -23.93 -21.42 -12.06
C GLY A 210 -24.80 -22.47 -12.75
N ASP A 211 -24.16 -23.33 -13.52
CA ASP A 211 -24.81 -24.40 -14.28
C ASP A 211 -25.20 -25.56 -13.35
N VAL A 212 -26.28 -25.35 -12.60
CA VAL A 212 -26.85 -26.27 -11.62
C VAL A 212 -28.36 -26.14 -11.62
N ASN A 213 -29.06 -27.15 -11.11
CA ASN A 213 -30.49 -27.07 -10.83
C ASN A 213 -30.73 -27.00 -9.31
N SER A 214 -31.67 -26.20 -8.85
CA SER A 214 -31.99 -25.98 -7.43
C SER A 214 -32.27 -27.26 -6.65
N ARG A 215 -32.90 -28.25 -7.30
CA ARG A 215 -33.16 -29.57 -6.69
C ARG A 215 -31.87 -30.31 -6.34
N ASP A 216 -30.87 -30.26 -7.20
CA ASP A 216 -29.61 -30.99 -7.00
C ASP A 216 -28.71 -30.25 -6.01
N VAL A 217 -28.68 -28.92 -6.07
CA VAL A 217 -28.04 -28.08 -5.03
C VAL A 217 -28.62 -28.38 -3.65
N LYS A 218 -29.95 -28.49 -3.54
CA LYS A 218 -30.61 -28.85 -2.27
C LYS A 218 -30.15 -30.21 -1.75
N LYS A 219 -30.00 -31.21 -2.62
CA LYS A 219 -29.49 -32.54 -2.21
C LYS A 219 -28.03 -32.46 -1.77
N GLN A 220 -27.18 -31.76 -2.51
CA GLN A 220 -25.74 -31.61 -2.23
C GLN A 220 -25.52 -30.89 -0.89
N LEU A 221 -26.13 -29.72 -0.71
CA LEU A 221 -25.99 -28.96 0.54
C LEU A 221 -26.64 -29.68 1.73
N SER A 222 -27.76 -30.39 1.53
CA SER A 222 -28.34 -31.22 2.60
C SER A 222 -27.42 -32.39 2.99
N LYS A 223 -26.72 -32.98 2.02
CA LYS A 223 -25.77 -34.09 2.25
C LYS A 223 -24.57 -33.63 3.06
N TYR A 224 -23.95 -32.51 2.65
CA TYR A 224 -22.67 -32.07 3.20
C TYR A 224 -22.81 -31.10 4.37
N PHE A 225 -23.63 -30.05 4.25
CA PHE A 225 -23.84 -29.07 5.33
C PHE A 225 -24.96 -29.43 6.31
N GLY A 226 -25.81 -30.42 5.99
CA GLY A 226 -26.97 -30.76 6.81
C GLY A 226 -26.64 -31.30 8.21
N LYS A 227 -25.38 -31.73 8.44
CA LYS A 227 -24.87 -32.18 9.75
C LYS A 227 -24.20 -31.08 10.55
N TRP A 228 -24.06 -29.87 10.02
CA TRP A 228 -23.41 -28.78 10.74
C TRP A 228 -24.31 -28.34 11.90
N GLU A 229 -23.82 -28.52 13.12
CA GLU A 229 -24.59 -28.28 14.34
C GLU A 229 -24.68 -26.79 14.68
N LYS A 230 -25.83 -26.38 15.20
CA LYS A 230 -26.03 -25.02 15.72
C LYS A 230 -25.23 -24.83 17.01
N ALA A 231 -24.66 -23.64 17.18
CA ALA A 231 -24.01 -23.24 18.42
C ALA A 231 -24.91 -22.30 19.23
N ALA A 232 -24.48 -21.89 20.43
CA ALA A 232 -25.15 -20.81 21.14
C ALA A 232 -25.04 -19.49 20.34
N SER A 233 -26.13 -18.71 20.27
CA SER A 233 -26.09 -17.40 19.62
C SER A 233 -25.17 -16.46 20.40
N VAL A 234 -24.34 -15.70 19.68
CA VAL A 234 -23.43 -14.72 20.27
C VAL A 234 -24.06 -13.34 20.15
N ASP A 235 -24.26 -12.66 21.28
CA ASP A 235 -24.53 -11.23 21.26
C ASP A 235 -23.21 -10.46 21.33
N VAL A 236 -22.99 -9.59 20.35
CA VAL A 236 -21.83 -8.73 20.24
C VAL A 236 -22.30 -7.28 20.34
N THR A 237 -21.70 -6.53 21.24
CA THR A 237 -21.89 -5.07 21.32
C THR A 237 -20.85 -4.40 20.43
N ILE A 238 -21.31 -3.51 19.54
CA ILE A 238 -20.45 -2.72 18.68
C ILE A 238 -20.24 -1.37 19.38
N PRO A 239 -19.00 -1.00 19.71
CA PRO A 239 -18.73 0.32 20.29
C PRO A 239 -19.18 1.44 19.36
N GLU A 240 -19.47 2.61 19.92
CA GLU A 240 -19.71 3.80 19.11
C GLU A 240 -18.41 4.27 18.44
N PRO A 241 -18.48 4.80 17.20
CA PRO A 241 -17.31 5.33 16.53
C PRO A 241 -16.81 6.61 17.22
N THR A 242 -15.52 6.90 17.09
CA THR A 242 -14.98 8.21 17.49
C THR A 242 -15.78 9.33 16.79
N PRO A 243 -16.21 10.38 17.51
CA PRO A 243 -16.87 11.52 16.88
C PRO A 243 -15.99 12.19 15.81
N ASN A 244 -16.64 12.81 14.81
CA ASN A 244 -15.93 13.66 13.85
C ASN A 244 -15.16 14.78 14.56
N ALA A 245 -14.13 15.32 13.90
CA ALA A 245 -13.31 16.38 14.46
C ALA A 245 -14.15 17.64 14.71
N GLN A 246 -13.80 18.43 15.74
CA GLN A 246 -14.51 19.67 16.05
C GLN A 246 -14.37 20.74 14.95
N TYR A 247 -13.28 20.67 14.18
CA TYR A 247 -12.96 21.54 13.05
C TYR A 247 -12.11 20.75 12.04
N THR A 248 -12.05 21.22 10.79
CA THR A 248 -11.16 20.66 9.76
C THR A 248 -9.72 20.68 10.23
N GLN A 249 -9.05 19.54 10.23
CA GLN A 249 -7.66 19.41 10.69
C GLN A 249 -6.90 18.42 9.82
N ILE A 250 -5.60 18.66 9.65
CA ILE A 250 -4.67 17.68 9.07
C ILE A 250 -4.24 16.73 10.20
N ASN A 251 -4.28 15.43 9.92
CA ASN A 251 -3.72 14.40 10.77
C ASN A 251 -2.54 13.79 10.01
N PHE A 252 -1.35 14.28 10.34
CA PHE A 252 -0.12 14.00 9.63
C PHE A 252 0.61 12.82 10.24
N VAL A 253 1.10 11.92 9.40
CA VAL A 253 1.97 10.79 9.76
C VAL A 253 3.22 10.88 8.89
N ASP A 254 4.37 10.95 9.55
CA ASP A 254 5.65 10.98 8.84
C ASP A 254 6.03 9.58 8.34
N MET A 255 6.31 9.49 7.05
CA MET A 255 6.85 8.29 6.39
C MET A 255 8.06 8.72 5.54
N PRO A 256 9.29 8.67 6.10
CA PRO A 256 10.49 9.14 5.40
C PRO A 256 10.77 8.46 4.06
N ASN A 257 10.23 7.25 3.84
CA ASN A 257 10.35 6.48 2.60
C ASN A 257 9.27 6.83 1.55
N ALA A 258 8.35 7.75 1.85
CA ALA A 258 7.25 8.10 0.96
C ALA A 258 7.73 8.97 -0.22
N VAL A 259 7.69 8.41 -1.43
CA VAL A 259 7.94 9.14 -2.69
C VAL A 259 6.71 9.92 -3.17
N GLN A 260 5.53 9.56 -2.67
CA GLN A 260 4.26 10.23 -2.87
C GLN A 260 3.53 10.32 -1.55
N SER A 261 2.76 11.38 -1.36
CA SER A 261 1.90 11.56 -0.20
C SER A 261 0.52 10.99 -0.48
N ASN A 262 0.04 10.13 0.42
CA ASN A 262 -1.36 9.70 0.43
C ASN A 262 -2.19 10.73 1.19
N ILE A 263 -3.21 11.27 0.52
CA ILE A 263 -4.15 12.22 1.09
C ILE A 263 -5.52 11.56 1.14
N SER A 264 -6.14 11.55 2.32
CA SER A 264 -7.51 11.08 2.51
C SER A 264 -8.28 12.00 3.46
N LEU A 265 -9.16 12.83 2.90
CA LEU A 265 -10.17 13.51 3.69
C LEU A 265 -11.23 12.50 4.12
N THR A 266 -11.60 12.48 5.40
CA THR A 266 -12.63 11.59 5.92
C THR A 266 -13.51 12.21 6.99
N ASN A 267 -14.78 11.80 6.97
CA ASN A 267 -15.72 11.96 8.08
C ASN A 267 -16.60 10.71 8.22
N ASN A 268 -17.07 10.43 9.42
CA ASN A 268 -18.06 9.40 9.67
C ASN A 268 -19.41 9.81 9.08
N VAL A 269 -20.12 8.80 8.56
CA VAL A 269 -21.47 8.92 8.00
C VAL A 269 -22.35 7.84 8.62
N ASP A 270 -23.56 8.24 8.99
CA ASP A 270 -24.65 7.32 9.35
C ASP A 270 -25.58 7.24 8.14
N LEU A 271 -25.36 6.23 7.31
CA LEU A 271 -26.12 5.98 6.08
C LEU A 271 -26.33 4.48 5.94
N LYS A 272 -27.60 4.08 5.82
CA LYS A 272 -28.04 2.73 5.54
C LYS A 272 -28.59 2.64 4.13
N MET A 273 -28.61 1.42 3.60
CA MET A 273 -29.19 1.18 2.26
C MET A 273 -30.70 1.44 2.21
N ASN A 274 -31.41 1.30 3.33
CA ASN A 274 -32.84 1.56 3.43
C ASN A 274 -33.19 3.04 3.72
N ASP A 275 -32.20 3.91 3.89
CA ASP A 275 -32.46 5.34 4.08
C ASP A 275 -32.92 6.00 2.79
N GLU A 276 -33.82 6.98 2.91
CA GLU A 276 -34.35 7.75 1.77
C GLU A 276 -33.24 8.44 0.96
N ASP A 277 -32.16 8.84 1.63
CA ASP A 277 -31.04 9.55 1.02
C ASP A 277 -30.14 8.66 0.16
N TYR A 278 -30.18 7.33 0.32
CA TYR A 278 -29.18 6.40 -0.22
C TYR A 278 -28.87 6.63 -1.71
N HIS A 279 -29.92 6.70 -2.54
CA HIS A 279 -29.77 6.85 -4.00
C HIS A 279 -29.18 8.22 -4.37
N SER A 280 -29.61 9.28 -3.67
CA SER A 280 -29.08 10.63 -3.86
C SER A 280 -27.61 10.72 -3.47
N VAL A 281 -27.21 10.06 -2.36
CA VAL A 281 -25.80 10.01 -1.94
C VAL A 281 -24.92 9.31 -2.99
N LEU A 282 -25.39 8.22 -3.57
CA LEU A 282 -24.66 7.51 -4.63
C LEU A 282 -24.39 8.39 -5.84
N ILE A 283 -25.38 9.19 -6.26
CA ILE A 283 -25.23 10.13 -7.38
C ILE A 283 -24.33 11.30 -7.01
N ALA A 284 -24.48 11.87 -5.81
CA ALA A 284 -23.58 12.91 -5.32
C ALA A 284 -22.12 12.42 -5.29
N ASN A 285 -21.86 11.21 -4.79
CA ASN A 285 -20.53 10.62 -4.80
C ASN A 285 -20.02 10.35 -6.22
N LYS A 286 -20.89 9.92 -7.15
CA LYS A 286 -20.52 9.67 -8.55
C LYS A 286 -20.02 10.96 -9.24
N ILE A 287 -20.68 12.09 -8.97
CA ILE A 287 -20.30 13.41 -9.48
C ILE A 287 -18.99 13.89 -8.84
N LEU A 288 -18.86 13.73 -7.53
CA LEU A 288 -17.71 14.24 -6.78
C LEU A 288 -16.40 13.50 -7.08
N GLY A 289 -16.40 12.17 -7.03
CA GLY A 289 -15.18 11.36 -7.14
C GLY A 289 -15.36 9.89 -7.53
N GLY A 290 -16.60 9.44 -7.80
CA GLY A 290 -16.90 8.04 -8.15
C GLY A 290 -16.83 7.72 -9.65
N GLY A 291 -16.46 8.69 -10.48
CA GLY A 291 -16.34 8.57 -11.94
C GLY A 291 -15.04 9.18 -12.47
N PHE A 292 -14.65 8.82 -13.69
CA PHE A 292 -13.44 9.38 -14.32
C PHE A 292 -13.58 10.88 -14.62
N ASN A 293 -14.76 11.32 -15.06
CA ASN A 293 -15.08 12.75 -15.29
C ASN A 293 -15.65 13.43 -14.03
N SER A 294 -15.27 12.98 -12.84
CA SER A 294 -15.73 13.57 -11.58
C SER A 294 -14.98 14.85 -11.25
N TYR A 295 -15.55 15.70 -10.39
CA TYR A 295 -14.93 16.98 -10.00
C TYR A 295 -13.52 16.80 -9.44
N LEU A 296 -13.31 15.87 -8.51
CA LEU A 296 -12.00 15.61 -7.93
C LEU A 296 -10.99 15.15 -8.98
N ASN A 297 -11.38 14.22 -9.86
CA ASN A 297 -10.44 13.71 -10.86
C ASN A 297 -10.15 14.75 -11.94
N MET A 298 -11.13 15.53 -12.36
CA MET A 298 -10.93 16.59 -13.37
C MET A 298 -10.01 17.69 -12.85
N ASN A 299 -10.16 18.07 -11.59
CA ASN A 299 -9.30 19.07 -10.98
C ASN A 299 -7.88 18.50 -10.71
N LEU A 300 -7.74 17.47 -9.90
CA LEU A 300 -6.42 17.03 -9.42
C LEU A 300 -5.58 16.34 -10.50
N ARG A 301 -6.20 15.59 -11.42
CA ARG A 301 -5.48 14.81 -12.45
C ARG A 301 -5.36 15.58 -13.75
N GLU A 302 -6.44 16.16 -14.25
CA GLU A 302 -6.51 16.63 -15.64
C GLU A 302 -6.15 18.11 -15.77
N GLU A 303 -6.62 18.95 -14.85
CA GLU A 303 -6.21 20.36 -14.80
C GLU A 303 -4.80 20.52 -14.24
N HIS A 304 -4.48 19.85 -13.11
CA HIS A 304 -3.23 20.08 -12.38
C HIS A 304 -2.14 19.02 -12.57
N GLY A 305 -2.48 17.80 -13.01
CA GLY A 305 -1.49 16.73 -13.16
C GLY A 305 -0.79 16.31 -11.85
N TYR A 306 -1.46 16.43 -10.70
CA TYR A 306 -0.90 16.12 -9.38
C TYR A 306 -0.88 14.62 -9.07
N THR A 307 -1.84 13.88 -9.62
CA THR A 307 -2.06 12.45 -9.35
C THR A 307 -2.37 11.68 -10.62
N TYR A 308 -2.20 10.35 -10.58
CA TYR A 308 -2.77 9.46 -11.59
C TYR A 308 -4.29 9.34 -11.49
N GLY A 309 -4.88 9.60 -10.32
CA GLY A 309 -6.33 9.66 -10.17
C GLY A 309 -6.78 10.04 -8.76
N ALA A 310 -7.81 10.87 -8.69
CA ALA A 310 -8.47 11.24 -7.43
C ALA A 310 -9.86 10.60 -7.36
N ARG A 311 -10.25 10.15 -6.16
CA ARG A 311 -11.49 9.38 -5.97
C ARG A 311 -12.22 9.79 -4.70
N SER A 312 -13.51 9.51 -4.67
CA SER A 312 -14.30 9.55 -3.44
C SER A 312 -15.17 8.30 -3.29
N ASN A 313 -15.41 7.94 -2.04
CA ASN A 313 -16.28 6.84 -1.67
C ASN A 313 -17.10 7.22 -0.44
N VAL A 314 -18.33 6.71 -0.40
CA VAL A 314 -19.22 6.80 0.76
C VAL A 314 -19.75 5.41 1.05
N GLY A 315 -19.37 4.87 2.20
CA GLY A 315 -19.85 3.54 2.59
C GLY A 315 -21.21 3.62 3.28
N THR A 316 -21.89 2.47 3.37
CA THR A 316 -23.08 2.29 4.19
C THR A 316 -22.85 1.26 5.27
N SER A 317 -23.62 1.31 6.35
CA SER A 317 -23.58 0.26 7.36
C SER A 317 -24.90 0.07 8.08
N ARG A 318 -25.31 -1.19 8.22
CA ARG A 318 -26.44 -1.61 9.08
C ARG A 318 -26.06 -1.74 10.57
N TRP A 319 -24.78 -1.63 10.89
CA TRP A 319 -24.20 -1.95 12.20
C TRP A 319 -23.48 -0.73 12.81
N ASN A 320 -24.12 0.45 12.81
CA ASN A 320 -23.59 1.77 13.18
C ASN A 320 -22.94 2.53 12.00
N ALA A 321 -21.87 3.29 12.21
CA ALA A 321 -21.37 4.25 11.23
C ALA A 321 -20.43 3.65 10.16
N SER A 322 -20.42 4.31 9.02
CA SER A 322 -19.47 4.15 7.92
C SER A 322 -18.66 5.45 7.73
N ARG A 323 -17.91 5.60 6.63
CA ARG A 323 -17.16 6.80 6.29
C ARG A 323 -17.47 7.30 4.89
N PHE A 324 -17.43 8.62 4.77
CA PHE A 324 -17.07 9.30 3.53
C PHE A 324 -15.55 9.48 3.49
N THR A 325 -14.95 9.22 2.33
CA THR A 325 -13.53 9.40 2.06
C THR A 325 -13.34 10.05 0.69
N ALA A 326 -12.43 11.00 0.57
CA ALA A 326 -12.05 11.62 -0.71
C ALA A 326 -10.56 11.96 -0.71
N GLY A 327 -9.87 11.70 -1.82
CA GLY A 327 -8.45 12.04 -1.93
C GLY A 327 -7.72 11.29 -3.04
N ALA A 328 -6.40 11.28 -2.93
CA ALA A 328 -5.49 10.78 -3.95
C ALA A 328 -4.09 10.54 -3.37
N SER A 329 -3.27 9.76 -4.10
CA SER A 329 -1.81 9.75 -3.92
C SER A 329 -1.20 10.77 -4.88
N VAL A 330 -0.37 11.69 -4.37
CA VAL A 330 0.19 12.81 -5.13
C VAL A 330 1.71 12.92 -4.94
N ARG A 331 2.41 13.59 -5.86
CA ARG A 331 3.82 13.94 -5.64
C ARG A 331 3.97 14.80 -4.38
N ASN A 332 5.04 14.60 -3.61
CA ASN A 332 5.26 15.32 -2.35
C ASN A 332 5.19 16.85 -2.51
N ALA A 333 5.77 17.38 -3.59
CA ALA A 333 5.81 18.81 -3.89
C ALA A 333 4.45 19.51 -4.05
N VAL A 334 3.36 18.77 -4.24
CA VAL A 334 2.00 19.33 -4.46
C VAL A 334 0.99 18.88 -3.40
N THR A 335 1.47 18.36 -2.26
CA THR A 335 0.62 17.77 -1.21
C THR A 335 -0.34 18.79 -0.60
N ASP A 336 0.16 19.98 -0.26
CA ASP A 336 -0.62 21.11 0.26
C ASP A 336 -1.69 21.55 -0.73
N SER A 337 -1.30 21.73 -2.00
CA SER A 337 -2.20 22.16 -3.07
C SER A 337 -3.31 21.12 -3.30
N ALA A 338 -2.97 19.84 -3.29
CA ALA A 338 -3.95 18.76 -3.41
C ALA A 338 -4.93 18.68 -2.22
N VAL A 339 -4.49 18.98 -1.00
CA VAL A 339 -5.39 19.10 0.16
C VAL A 339 -6.40 20.24 -0.04
N VAL A 340 -5.91 21.41 -0.46
CA VAL A 340 -6.74 22.60 -0.69
C VAL A 340 -7.75 22.36 -1.83
N GLU A 341 -7.29 21.84 -2.97
CA GLU A 341 -8.17 21.56 -4.12
C GLU A 341 -9.17 20.45 -3.83
N THR A 342 -8.81 19.43 -3.02
CA THR A 342 -9.77 18.42 -2.56
C THR A 342 -10.89 19.05 -1.73
N LEU A 343 -10.54 19.91 -0.75
CA LEU A 343 -11.52 20.63 0.06
C LEU A 343 -12.39 21.56 -0.77
N LYS A 344 -11.81 22.23 -1.77
CA LYS A 344 -12.51 23.11 -2.71
C LYS A 344 -13.58 22.36 -3.49
N GLU A 345 -13.28 21.22 -4.10
CA GLU A 345 -14.29 20.46 -4.86
C GLU A 345 -15.39 19.88 -3.99
N ILE A 346 -15.08 19.46 -2.75
CA ILE A 346 -16.11 19.00 -1.81
C ILE A 346 -17.00 20.18 -1.38
N ASN A 347 -16.42 21.36 -1.16
CA ASN A 347 -17.20 22.56 -0.86
C ASN A 347 -18.06 23.00 -2.04
N ARG A 348 -17.53 22.94 -3.27
CA ARG A 348 -18.25 23.26 -4.51
C ARG A 348 -19.55 22.47 -4.63
N ILE A 349 -19.51 21.14 -4.49
CA ILE A 349 -20.73 20.32 -4.57
C ILE A 349 -21.74 20.60 -3.44
N LYS A 350 -21.29 21.17 -2.32
CA LYS A 350 -22.17 21.60 -1.20
C LYS A 350 -22.79 22.96 -1.44
N THR A 351 -22.07 23.91 -2.03
CA THR A 351 -22.50 25.32 -2.11
C THR A 351 -23.05 25.73 -3.46
N GLU A 352 -22.67 25.04 -4.53
CA GLU A 352 -23.07 25.35 -5.90
C GLU A 352 -24.00 24.26 -6.45
N PRO A 353 -25.06 24.62 -7.18
CA PRO A 353 -25.85 23.64 -7.92
C PRO A 353 -24.99 22.93 -8.97
N VAL A 354 -24.99 21.60 -8.96
CA VAL A 354 -24.24 20.81 -9.95
C VAL A 354 -24.68 21.14 -11.38
N GLU A 355 -23.76 21.05 -12.33
CA GLU A 355 -24.08 21.29 -13.74
C GLU A 355 -25.07 20.22 -14.23
N THR A 356 -25.93 20.63 -15.17
CA THR A 356 -26.95 19.72 -15.73
C THR A 356 -26.30 18.52 -16.41
N ASP A 357 -25.19 18.75 -17.12
CA ASP A 357 -24.45 17.70 -17.81
C ASP A 357 -23.75 16.77 -16.82
N ALA A 358 -23.19 17.30 -15.72
CA ALA A 358 -22.58 16.47 -14.67
C ALA A 358 -23.60 15.51 -14.06
N LEU A 359 -24.80 16.00 -13.71
CA LEU A 359 -25.88 15.15 -13.18
C LEU A 359 -26.37 14.14 -14.21
N THR A 360 -26.57 14.56 -15.46
CA THR A 360 -27.05 13.70 -16.55
C THR A 360 -26.04 12.59 -16.84
N ASN A 361 -24.75 12.93 -16.91
CA ASN A 361 -23.67 11.98 -17.12
C ASN A 361 -23.51 11.03 -15.94
N ALA A 362 -23.62 11.51 -14.71
CA ALA A 362 -23.57 10.67 -13.51
C ALA A 362 -24.70 9.64 -13.50
N LYS A 363 -25.94 10.06 -13.80
CA LYS A 363 -27.10 9.16 -13.93
C LYS A 363 -26.89 8.14 -15.05
N ALA A 364 -26.53 8.59 -16.25
CA ALA A 364 -26.31 7.72 -17.41
C ALA A 364 -25.20 6.69 -17.13
N LYS A 365 -24.09 7.13 -16.54
CA LYS A 365 -22.98 6.26 -16.15
C LYS A 365 -23.40 5.27 -15.07
N TYR A 366 -24.14 5.70 -14.06
CA TYR A 366 -24.62 4.81 -13.01
C TYR A 366 -25.58 3.76 -13.59
N VAL A 367 -26.53 4.15 -14.45
CA VAL A 367 -27.43 3.22 -15.13
C VAL A 367 -26.64 2.22 -15.97
N GLY A 368 -25.66 2.68 -16.75
CA GLY A 368 -24.79 1.80 -17.53
C GLY A 368 -24.01 0.81 -16.66
N ASP A 369 -23.40 1.29 -15.56
CA ASP A 369 -22.67 0.46 -14.61
C ASP A 369 -23.59 -0.61 -13.97
N PHE A 370 -24.82 -0.23 -13.63
CA PHE A 370 -25.82 -1.13 -13.06
C PHE A 370 -26.26 -2.21 -14.06
N VAL A 371 -26.57 -1.83 -15.30
CA VAL A 371 -26.97 -2.77 -16.35
C VAL A 371 -25.85 -3.77 -16.66
N LEU A 372 -24.61 -3.29 -16.80
CA LEU A 372 -23.45 -4.16 -17.02
C LEU A 372 -23.21 -5.09 -15.82
N ALA A 373 -23.44 -4.63 -14.60
CA ALA A 373 -23.32 -5.47 -13.41
C ALA A 373 -24.32 -6.64 -13.40
N LEU A 374 -25.51 -6.47 -13.97
CA LEU A 374 -26.55 -7.49 -14.05
C LEU A 374 -26.26 -8.60 -15.06
N GLU A 375 -25.29 -8.40 -15.96
CA GLU A 375 -24.82 -9.48 -16.83
C GLU A 375 -24.12 -10.60 -16.05
N ARG A 376 -23.69 -10.32 -14.82
CA ARG A 376 -23.07 -11.28 -13.90
C ARG A 376 -24.13 -11.88 -12.97
N PRO A 377 -24.41 -13.19 -13.04
CA PRO A 377 -25.42 -13.83 -12.19
C PRO A 377 -25.13 -13.76 -10.69
N GLN A 378 -23.84 -13.65 -10.31
CA GLN A 378 -23.45 -13.40 -8.91
C GLN A 378 -24.04 -12.09 -8.37
N THR A 379 -24.20 -11.07 -9.21
CA THR A 379 -24.80 -9.79 -8.83
C THR A 379 -26.25 -9.96 -8.40
N ILE A 380 -27.03 -10.73 -9.15
CA ILE A 380 -28.46 -10.99 -8.86
C ILE A 380 -28.60 -11.69 -7.50
N ALA A 381 -27.76 -12.71 -7.26
CA ALA A 381 -27.78 -13.44 -6.01
C ALA A 381 -27.37 -12.56 -4.81
N ASN A 382 -26.36 -11.71 -4.99
CA ASN A 382 -25.95 -10.72 -3.99
C ASN A 382 -27.03 -9.66 -3.72
N TYR A 383 -27.83 -9.28 -4.72
CA TYR A 383 -28.96 -8.36 -4.53
C TYR A 383 -30.04 -8.99 -3.67
N ALA A 384 -30.43 -10.23 -3.95
CA ALA A 384 -31.37 -10.96 -3.10
C ALA A 384 -30.86 -11.15 -1.67
N LEU A 385 -29.56 -11.43 -1.51
CA LEU A 385 -28.92 -11.49 -0.19
C LEU A 385 -28.97 -10.12 0.51
N ASN A 386 -28.61 -9.03 -0.17
CA ASN A 386 -28.63 -7.68 0.40
C ASN A 386 -30.02 -7.24 0.85
N ILE A 387 -31.09 -7.63 0.13
CA ILE A 387 -32.47 -7.40 0.55
C ILE A 387 -32.70 -7.98 1.94
N LYS A 388 -32.25 -9.22 2.17
CA LYS A 388 -32.41 -9.89 3.47
C LYS A 388 -31.51 -9.31 4.55
N LEU A 389 -30.24 -9.06 4.24
CA LEU A 389 -29.25 -8.61 5.23
C LEU A 389 -29.50 -7.19 5.74
N ASN A 390 -30.08 -6.32 4.89
CA ASN A 390 -30.30 -4.90 5.20
C ASN A 390 -31.79 -4.55 5.38
N ASP A 391 -32.67 -5.57 5.46
CA ASP A 391 -34.12 -5.39 5.59
C ASP A 391 -34.69 -4.41 4.55
N LEU A 392 -34.36 -4.65 3.28
CA LEU A 392 -34.78 -3.79 2.18
C LEU A 392 -36.18 -4.18 1.68
N PRO A 393 -36.92 -3.22 1.09
CA PRO A 393 -38.13 -3.53 0.33
C PRO A 393 -37.85 -4.56 -0.77
N LYS A 394 -38.80 -5.47 -1.03
CA LYS A 394 -38.66 -6.50 -2.08
C LYS A 394 -38.44 -5.91 -3.47
N ASP A 395 -38.97 -4.71 -3.71
CA ASP A 395 -38.89 -3.96 -4.95
C ASP A 395 -37.69 -2.98 -4.99
N PHE A 396 -36.78 -3.05 -4.01
CA PHE A 396 -35.65 -2.13 -3.89
C PHE A 396 -34.82 -2.06 -5.18
N TYR A 397 -34.43 -3.21 -5.73
CA TYR A 397 -33.62 -3.26 -6.94
C TYR A 397 -34.42 -3.06 -8.23
N SER A 398 -35.73 -3.38 -8.25
CA SER A 398 -36.59 -3.14 -9.42
C SER A 398 -36.95 -1.66 -9.59
N THR A 399 -37.05 -0.91 -8.50
CA THR A 399 -37.28 0.55 -8.50
C THR A 399 -35.98 1.36 -8.46
N TYR A 400 -34.82 0.69 -8.44
CA TYR A 400 -33.52 1.31 -8.20
C TYR A 400 -33.17 2.37 -9.25
N LEU A 401 -33.31 2.03 -10.53
CA LEU A 401 -33.02 2.97 -11.62
C LEU A 401 -34.02 4.13 -11.68
N GLU A 402 -35.28 3.88 -11.32
CA GLU A 402 -36.28 4.94 -11.19
C GLU A 402 -35.86 5.95 -10.12
N LYS A 403 -35.48 5.46 -8.93
CA LYS A 403 -35.00 6.30 -7.82
C LYS A 403 -33.72 7.06 -8.18
N ILE A 404 -32.78 6.42 -8.87
CA ILE A 404 -31.56 7.08 -9.38
C ILE A 404 -31.90 8.19 -10.39
N ASN A 405 -32.83 7.93 -11.32
CA ASN A 405 -33.23 8.92 -12.32
C ASN A 405 -34.05 10.07 -11.73
N ALA A 406 -34.75 9.85 -10.61
CA ALA A 406 -35.52 10.87 -9.91
C ALA A 406 -34.66 11.90 -9.16
N VAL A 407 -33.40 11.57 -8.82
CA VAL A 407 -32.50 12.46 -8.05
C VAL A 407 -32.36 13.85 -8.71
N THR A 408 -32.66 14.92 -7.98
CA THR A 408 -32.53 16.29 -8.51
C THR A 408 -31.18 16.93 -8.12
N LYS A 409 -30.91 18.14 -8.62
CA LYS A 409 -29.71 18.90 -8.22
C LYS A 409 -29.78 19.31 -6.75
N GLU A 410 -30.98 19.65 -6.28
CA GLU A 410 -31.27 20.03 -4.91
C GLU A 410 -31.04 18.83 -3.98
N ASP A 411 -31.43 17.62 -4.41
CA ASP A 411 -31.11 16.40 -3.66
C ASP A 411 -29.61 16.18 -3.52
N VAL A 412 -28.85 16.33 -4.62
CA VAL A 412 -27.38 16.20 -4.60
C VAL A 412 -26.76 17.20 -3.63
N GLN A 413 -27.17 18.47 -3.70
CA GLN A 413 -26.66 19.51 -2.81
C GLN A 413 -27.03 19.23 -1.35
N ARG A 414 -28.28 18.84 -1.09
CA ARG A 414 -28.78 18.52 0.26
C ARG A 414 -28.00 17.37 0.89
N VAL A 415 -27.80 16.27 0.16
CA VAL A 415 -27.05 15.12 0.69
C VAL A 415 -25.56 15.39 0.78
N ALA A 416 -24.98 16.16 -0.14
CA ALA A 416 -23.58 16.60 -0.02
C ALA A 416 -23.37 17.40 1.28
N ASN A 417 -24.28 18.32 1.61
CA ASN A 417 -24.24 19.06 2.88
C ASN A 417 -24.42 18.15 4.11
N LYS A 418 -25.25 17.11 4.01
CA LYS A 418 -25.51 16.19 5.13
C LYS A 418 -24.35 15.23 5.40
N TYR A 419 -23.72 14.69 4.35
CA TYR A 419 -22.79 13.56 4.46
C TYR A 419 -21.32 13.91 4.18
N PHE A 420 -21.01 14.95 3.40
CA PHE A 420 -19.64 15.33 3.04
C PHE A 420 -19.16 16.51 3.90
N LYS A 421 -18.81 16.22 5.16
CA LYS A 421 -18.62 17.24 6.20
C LYS A 421 -17.21 17.81 6.21
N THR A 422 -16.93 18.78 5.34
CA THR A 422 -15.63 19.45 5.26
C THR A 422 -15.27 20.20 6.53
N GLU A 423 -16.24 20.85 7.18
CA GLU A 423 -16.09 21.64 8.41
C GLU A 423 -15.67 20.83 9.64
N ASN A 424 -15.89 19.52 9.64
CA ASN A 424 -15.57 18.58 10.72
C ASN A 424 -14.71 17.40 10.24
N ALA A 425 -14.06 17.56 9.09
CA ALA A 425 -13.28 16.50 8.48
C ALA A 425 -11.90 16.33 9.11
N ARG A 426 -11.39 15.10 9.02
CA ARG A 426 -9.96 14.80 9.20
C ARG A 426 -9.34 14.67 7.82
N VAL A 427 -8.27 15.39 7.55
CA VAL A 427 -7.43 15.18 6.37
C VAL A 427 -6.25 14.33 6.80
N ILE A 428 -6.32 13.03 6.54
CA ILE A 428 -5.21 12.11 6.80
C ILE A 428 -4.15 12.35 5.72
N VAL A 429 -2.95 12.72 6.12
CA VAL A 429 -1.81 12.88 5.21
C VAL A 429 -0.70 11.97 5.70
N VAL A 430 -0.32 11.00 4.88
CA VAL A 430 0.83 10.13 5.11
C VAL A 430 1.84 10.42 4.02
N GLY A 431 3.01 10.94 4.40
CA GLY A 431 4.00 11.41 3.44
C GLY A 431 5.34 11.72 4.09
N LYS A 432 6.33 12.10 3.29
CA LYS A 432 7.68 12.41 3.77
C LYS A 432 7.69 13.82 4.34
N GLY A 433 7.63 13.93 5.66
CA GLY A 433 7.38 15.20 6.34
C GLY A 433 8.45 16.25 6.12
N SER A 434 9.71 15.84 5.90
CA SER A 434 10.80 16.74 5.52
C SER A 434 10.55 17.49 4.20
N GLU A 435 9.67 16.98 3.33
CA GLU A 435 9.35 17.58 2.03
C GLU A 435 7.99 18.28 2.02
N VAL A 436 7.04 17.85 2.85
CA VAL A 436 5.64 18.29 2.74
C VAL A 436 5.15 19.17 3.88
N LEU A 437 5.76 19.06 5.07
CA LEU A 437 5.16 19.66 6.26
C LEU A 437 5.16 21.18 6.24
N GLU A 438 6.24 21.81 5.76
CA GLU A 438 6.33 23.27 5.66
C GLU A 438 5.22 23.86 4.77
N ASN A 439 4.94 23.24 3.63
CA ASN A 439 3.89 23.71 2.73
C ASN A 439 2.48 23.42 3.27
N LEU A 440 2.30 22.30 3.97
CA LEU A 440 1.03 22.01 4.66
C LEU A 440 0.72 23.06 5.74
N GLU A 441 1.72 23.55 6.46
CA GLU A 441 1.55 24.61 7.47
C GLU A 441 1.08 25.94 6.85
N LYS A 442 1.53 26.25 5.63
CA LYS A 442 1.11 27.45 4.88
C LYS A 442 -0.37 27.42 4.48
N THR A 443 -1.03 26.26 4.50
CA THR A 443 -2.49 26.16 4.23
C THR A 443 -3.35 26.80 5.33
N GLY A 444 -2.80 26.99 6.53
CA GLY A 444 -3.54 27.49 7.69
C GLY A 444 -4.49 26.47 8.34
N ILE A 445 -4.55 25.23 7.83
CA ILE A 445 -5.33 24.15 8.45
C ILE A 445 -4.54 23.61 9.66
N PRO A 446 -5.13 23.53 10.86
CA PRO A 446 -4.42 23.00 12.03
C PRO A 446 -3.92 21.57 11.81
N ILE A 447 -2.65 21.33 12.12
CA ILE A 447 -2.00 20.03 11.97
C ILE A 447 -1.88 19.34 13.34
N LYS A 448 -2.28 18.07 13.39
CA LYS A 448 -2.00 17.16 14.50
C LYS A 448 -1.14 16.02 14.00
N TYR A 449 -0.19 15.59 14.80
CA TYR A 449 0.81 14.60 14.43
C TYR A 449 0.49 13.25 15.08
N TYR A 450 0.71 12.19 14.33
CA TYR A 450 0.50 10.82 14.80
C TYR A 450 1.62 9.91 14.29
N ASP A 451 1.86 8.83 15.01
CA ASP A 451 2.68 7.73 14.53
C ASP A 451 1.91 6.81 13.56
N THR A 452 2.59 5.78 13.07
CA THR A 452 2.03 4.77 12.15
C THR A 452 0.98 3.84 12.78
N TYR A 453 0.70 4.01 14.08
CA TYR A 453 -0.30 3.29 14.88
C TYR A 453 -1.41 4.22 15.42
N ALA A 454 -1.49 5.44 14.90
CA ALA A 454 -2.47 6.46 15.26
C ALA A 454 -2.39 6.93 16.72
N GLU A 455 -1.23 6.80 17.37
CA GLU A 455 -0.98 7.48 18.65
C GLU A 455 -0.55 8.93 18.40
N PRO A 456 -1.05 9.90 19.20
CA PRO A 456 -0.61 11.28 19.09
C PRO A 456 0.89 11.43 19.35
N THR A 457 1.56 12.24 18.53
CA THR A 457 2.97 12.59 18.69
C THR A 457 3.16 14.11 18.66
N GLU A 458 4.38 14.54 18.95
CA GLU A 458 4.80 15.92 18.68
C GLU A 458 5.09 16.14 17.18
N LYS A 459 5.27 17.40 16.79
CA LYS A 459 5.71 17.76 15.44
C LYS A 459 7.05 17.07 15.14
N PRO A 460 7.16 16.29 14.04
CA PRO A 460 8.43 15.75 13.62
C PRO A 460 9.45 16.87 13.39
N VAL A 461 10.65 16.71 13.97
CA VAL A 461 11.75 17.65 13.81
C VAL A 461 12.67 17.13 12.73
N PHE A 462 12.64 17.76 11.56
CA PHE A 462 13.49 17.39 10.41
C PHE A 462 14.79 18.19 10.36
N SER A 463 14.79 19.35 11.02
CA SER A 463 15.97 20.18 11.19
C SER A 463 16.00 20.77 12.61
N LYS A 464 17.11 20.54 13.31
CA LYS A 464 17.47 21.19 14.56
C LYS A 464 18.32 22.44 14.25
N PRO A 465 18.23 23.49 15.08
CA PRO A 465 19.08 24.65 14.93
C PRO A 465 20.55 24.24 15.04
N ILE A 466 21.39 24.86 14.20
CA ILE A 466 22.84 24.67 14.26
C ILE A 466 23.32 25.18 15.63
N PRO A 467 24.05 24.37 16.42
CA PRO A 467 24.59 24.82 17.71
C PRO A 467 25.50 26.04 17.53
N GLU A 468 25.44 26.95 18.49
CA GLU A 468 26.19 28.21 18.43
C GLU A 468 27.70 27.94 18.32
N GLY A 469 28.36 28.51 17.30
CA GLY A 469 29.78 28.32 17.03
C GLY A 469 30.15 27.14 16.10
N VAL A 470 29.19 26.31 15.68
CA VAL A 470 29.44 25.24 14.70
C VAL A 470 29.37 25.80 13.28
N THR A 471 30.43 25.57 12.51
CA THR A 471 30.54 25.93 11.08
C THR A 471 30.77 24.67 10.24
N ALA A 472 30.48 24.72 8.94
CA ALA A 472 30.77 23.62 8.02
C ALA A 472 32.25 23.17 8.13
N GLN A 473 33.16 24.13 8.22
CA GLN A 473 34.59 23.86 8.38
C GLN A 473 34.93 23.16 9.71
N SER A 474 34.24 23.51 10.81
CA SER A 474 34.44 22.85 12.10
C SER A 474 33.98 21.39 12.07
N VAL A 475 32.89 21.09 11.36
CA VAL A 475 32.37 19.72 11.21
C VAL A 475 33.32 18.87 10.37
N ILE A 476 33.80 19.38 9.23
CA ILE A 476 34.78 18.67 8.39
C ILE A 476 36.08 18.40 9.16
N LYS A 477 36.58 19.37 9.95
CA LYS A 477 37.73 19.16 10.83
C LYS A 477 37.45 18.13 11.92
N GLY A 478 36.23 18.12 12.47
CA GLY A 478 35.76 17.12 13.42
C GLY A 478 35.81 15.71 12.83
N TYR A 479 35.30 15.53 11.61
CA TYR A 479 35.41 14.28 10.87
C TYR A 479 36.86 13.83 10.70
N ILE A 480 37.73 14.71 10.15
CA ILE A 480 39.15 14.39 9.93
C ILE A 480 39.82 13.94 11.22
N ALA A 481 39.56 14.62 12.34
CA ALA A 481 40.08 14.24 13.64
C ALA A 481 39.52 12.89 14.12
N ALA A 482 38.21 12.66 13.94
CA ALA A 482 37.52 11.45 14.36
C ALA A 482 38.01 10.20 13.61
N VAL A 483 38.32 10.31 12.31
CA VAL A 483 38.71 9.15 11.50
C VAL A 483 40.20 8.84 11.51
N GLY A 484 41.04 9.56 12.26
CA GLY A 484 42.47 9.24 12.41
C GLY A 484 43.42 10.44 12.29
N GLY A 485 42.91 11.62 11.95
CA GLY A 485 43.68 12.87 11.86
C GLY A 485 44.36 13.09 10.52
N GLU A 486 44.60 14.36 10.20
CA GLU A 486 45.15 14.81 8.90
C GLU A 486 46.46 14.10 8.51
N ASP A 487 47.37 13.92 9.46
CA ASP A 487 48.67 13.27 9.21
C ASP A 487 48.57 11.79 8.84
N ASN A 488 47.58 11.07 9.40
CA ASN A 488 47.40 9.66 9.08
C ASN A 488 46.64 9.49 7.76
N LEU A 489 45.60 10.30 7.53
CA LEU A 489 44.85 10.28 6.27
C LEU A 489 45.75 10.60 5.06
N LYS A 490 46.66 11.59 5.18
CA LYS A 490 47.62 11.91 4.11
C LYS A 490 48.65 10.82 3.81
N LYS A 491 48.85 9.86 4.73
CA LYS A 491 49.76 8.71 4.50
C LYS A 491 49.07 7.56 3.77
N VAL A 492 47.75 7.61 3.59
CA VAL A 492 46.99 6.58 2.87
C VAL A 492 47.15 6.83 1.37
N ASN A 493 48.01 6.04 0.74
CA ASN A 493 48.26 6.07 -0.70
C ASN A 493 47.40 5.05 -1.45
N THR A 494 47.12 3.90 -0.83
CA THR A 494 46.26 2.87 -1.43
C THR A 494 45.32 2.24 -0.43
N VAL A 495 44.17 1.78 -0.92
CA VAL A 495 43.17 1.03 -0.14
C VAL A 495 42.67 -0.15 -0.97
N LEU A 496 42.67 -1.34 -0.36
CA LEU A 496 42.02 -2.55 -0.86
C LEU A 496 40.86 -2.91 0.08
N MET A 497 39.67 -3.13 -0.46
CA MET A 497 38.49 -3.56 0.28
C MET A 497 37.89 -4.79 -0.38
N ASN A 498 37.72 -5.86 0.39
CA ASN A 498 36.94 -7.03 0.02
C ASN A 498 35.59 -6.96 0.74
N ALA A 499 34.49 -7.23 0.03
CA ALA A 499 33.15 -7.12 0.60
C ALA A 499 32.22 -8.26 0.16
N ASP A 500 31.37 -8.70 1.07
CA ASP A 500 30.17 -9.45 0.74
C ASP A 500 29.08 -8.47 0.32
N VAL A 501 28.43 -8.72 -0.81
CA VAL A 501 27.39 -7.84 -1.36
C VAL A 501 26.03 -8.47 -1.17
N THR A 502 25.08 -7.69 -0.66
CA THR A 502 23.66 -8.07 -0.57
C THR A 502 22.85 -7.20 -1.51
N ILE A 503 22.07 -7.85 -2.38
CA ILE A 503 21.13 -7.21 -3.30
C ILE A 503 19.73 -7.65 -2.88
N PRO A 504 18.86 -6.73 -2.39
CA PRO A 504 17.51 -7.10 -1.97
C PRO A 504 16.73 -7.80 -3.09
N GLY A 505 16.18 -8.97 -2.78
CA GLY A 505 15.42 -9.79 -3.73
C GLY A 505 16.25 -10.70 -4.65
N ALA A 506 17.57 -10.61 -4.62
CA ALA A 506 18.43 -11.54 -5.37
C ALA A 506 18.67 -12.84 -4.57
N PRO A 507 18.61 -14.03 -5.22
CA PRO A 507 18.85 -15.32 -4.56
C PRO A 507 20.34 -15.65 -4.38
N TYR A 508 21.25 -14.78 -4.82
CA TYR A 508 22.69 -14.98 -4.81
C TYR A 508 23.39 -13.89 -3.98
N LYS A 509 24.59 -14.20 -3.47
CA LYS A 509 25.44 -13.28 -2.70
C LYS A 509 26.73 -12.99 -3.48
N PRO A 510 26.80 -11.89 -4.24
CA PRO A 510 28.03 -11.50 -4.91
C PRO A 510 29.12 -11.10 -3.90
N THR A 511 30.37 -11.12 -4.34
CA THR A 511 31.50 -10.51 -3.63
C THR A 511 32.07 -9.36 -4.44
N ALA A 512 32.51 -8.29 -3.79
CA ALA A 512 33.17 -7.17 -4.44
C ALA A 512 34.63 -7.03 -3.99
N VAL A 513 35.49 -6.66 -4.93
CA VAL A 513 36.86 -6.22 -4.66
C VAL A 513 36.99 -4.79 -5.15
N MET A 514 37.28 -3.86 -4.24
CA MET A 514 37.46 -2.44 -4.52
C MET A 514 38.90 -2.05 -4.23
N LYS A 515 39.52 -1.35 -5.17
CA LYS A 515 40.89 -0.85 -5.06
C LYS A 515 40.92 0.63 -5.35
N GLN A 516 41.67 1.38 -4.57
CA GLN A 516 41.87 2.81 -4.76
C GLN A 516 43.35 3.16 -4.58
N MET A 517 43.82 4.12 -5.37
CA MET A 517 45.18 4.66 -5.27
C MET A 517 45.15 6.18 -5.47
N ALA A 518 45.77 6.90 -4.55
CA ALA A 518 45.89 8.34 -4.61
C ALA A 518 46.66 8.79 -5.88
N PRO A 519 46.30 9.94 -6.49
CA PRO A 519 45.27 10.87 -6.02
C PRO A 519 43.84 10.43 -6.37
N ASN A 520 43.62 9.70 -7.47
CA ASN A 520 42.29 9.54 -8.07
C ASN A 520 42.06 8.23 -8.84
N LYS A 521 42.89 7.20 -8.68
CA LYS A 521 42.70 5.91 -9.39
C LYS A 521 41.75 5.00 -8.61
N SER A 522 40.84 4.33 -9.30
CA SER A 522 39.88 3.41 -8.67
C SER A 522 39.52 2.22 -9.55
N SER A 523 39.29 1.07 -8.92
CA SER A 523 38.84 -0.16 -9.57
C SER A 523 37.83 -0.86 -8.69
N MET A 524 36.79 -1.41 -9.28
CA MET A 524 35.76 -2.19 -8.59
C MET A 524 35.39 -3.38 -9.47
N GLU A 525 35.45 -4.57 -8.89
CA GLU A 525 35.01 -5.80 -9.53
C GLU A 525 33.94 -6.46 -8.68
N LEU A 526 32.80 -6.76 -9.29
CA LEU A 526 31.71 -7.53 -8.69
C LEU A 526 31.69 -8.92 -9.30
N MET A 527 31.79 -9.94 -8.45
CA MET A 527 31.84 -11.34 -8.83
C MET A 527 30.65 -12.11 -8.25
N ILE A 528 30.09 -13.01 -9.05
CA ILE A 528 29.08 -13.98 -8.59
C ILE A 528 29.67 -15.38 -8.69
N GLU A 529 29.56 -16.15 -7.61
CA GLU A 529 30.02 -17.54 -7.58
C GLU A 529 29.41 -18.35 -8.74
N GLY A 530 30.26 -19.00 -9.54
CA GLY A 530 29.85 -19.76 -10.73
C GLY A 530 29.65 -18.94 -12.02
N MET A 531 29.49 -17.62 -11.95
CA MET A 531 29.38 -16.74 -13.14
C MET A 531 30.62 -15.87 -13.39
N GLY A 532 31.50 -15.72 -12.40
CA GLY A 532 32.69 -14.88 -12.51
C GLY A 532 32.36 -13.38 -12.38
N THR A 533 33.19 -12.52 -12.95
CA THR A 533 33.02 -11.06 -12.90
C THR A 533 31.82 -10.64 -13.76
N VAL A 534 30.79 -10.10 -13.12
CA VAL A 534 29.56 -9.66 -13.80
C VAL A 534 29.55 -8.16 -14.08
N MET A 535 30.26 -7.41 -13.25
CA MET A 535 30.45 -5.97 -13.41
C MET A 535 31.88 -5.60 -13.02
N LYS A 536 32.51 -4.76 -13.84
CA LYS A 536 33.82 -4.18 -13.56
C LYS A 536 33.78 -2.69 -13.87
N GLN A 537 34.29 -1.86 -12.98
CA GLN A 537 34.47 -0.44 -13.21
C GLN A 537 35.92 -0.10 -12.92
N ASN A 538 36.53 0.71 -13.76
CA ASN A 538 37.94 1.03 -13.64
C ASN A 538 38.21 2.46 -14.11
N PHE A 539 39.06 3.18 -13.39
CA PHE A 539 39.50 4.53 -13.71
C PHE A 539 41.00 4.65 -13.41
N ASP A 540 41.78 4.96 -14.44
CA ASP A 540 43.25 4.93 -14.41
C ASP A 540 43.89 6.26 -13.94
N GLY A 541 43.06 7.24 -13.62
CA GLY A 541 43.45 8.61 -13.27
C GLY A 541 43.17 9.62 -14.38
N GLU A 542 43.06 9.15 -15.64
CA GLU A 542 42.84 9.98 -16.83
C GLU A 542 41.59 9.55 -17.62
N ASN A 543 41.32 8.25 -17.68
CA ASN A 543 40.21 7.64 -18.39
C ASN A 543 39.56 6.56 -17.52
N GLY A 544 38.31 6.24 -17.80
CA GLY A 544 37.65 5.12 -17.16
C GLY A 544 36.60 4.45 -18.02
N TYR A 545 36.17 3.29 -17.56
CA TYR A 545 35.13 2.50 -18.19
C TYR A 545 34.31 1.74 -17.17
N GLN A 546 33.11 1.38 -17.57
CA GLN A 546 32.26 0.41 -16.91
C GLN A 546 32.03 -0.76 -17.87
N GLU A 547 32.20 -1.98 -17.38
CA GLU A 547 31.96 -3.22 -18.09
C GLU A 547 30.86 -3.99 -17.38
N GLY A 548 29.80 -4.35 -18.10
CA GLY A 548 28.69 -5.14 -17.59
C GLY A 548 28.30 -6.18 -18.62
N GLN A 549 28.14 -7.44 -18.20
CA GLN A 549 27.81 -8.57 -19.09
C GLN A 549 28.72 -8.68 -20.33
N GLY A 550 30.00 -8.29 -20.21
CA GLY A 550 31.00 -8.32 -21.28
C GLY A 550 30.94 -7.14 -22.26
N GLN A 551 30.07 -6.15 -22.05
CA GLN A 551 30.08 -4.88 -22.80
C GLN A 551 30.84 -3.81 -22.02
N LYS A 552 31.92 -3.29 -22.62
CA LYS A 552 32.74 -2.22 -22.07
C LYS A 552 32.30 -0.86 -22.62
N ILE A 553 31.86 0.02 -21.74
CA ILE A 553 31.36 1.36 -22.03
C ILE A 553 32.33 2.38 -21.42
N PRO A 554 32.92 3.30 -22.20
CA PRO A 554 33.73 4.39 -21.66
C PRO A 554 32.90 5.30 -20.74
N MET A 555 33.52 5.82 -19.68
CA MET A 555 32.89 6.85 -18.84
C MET A 555 32.65 8.14 -19.63
N GLY A 556 31.60 8.88 -19.29
CA GLY A 556 31.28 10.15 -19.93
C GLY A 556 32.27 11.27 -19.54
N GLU A 557 32.41 12.29 -20.40
CA GLU A 557 33.37 13.39 -20.18
C GLU A 557 33.15 14.13 -18.85
N THR A 558 31.90 14.37 -18.44
CA THR A 558 31.58 15.02 -17.16
C THR A 558 32.03 14.20 -15.96
N GLU A 559 31.80 12.88 -15.97
CA GLU A 559 32.23 11.98 -14.89
C GLU A 559 33.76 11.89 -14.84
N VAL A 560 34.41 11.78 -16.00
CA VAL A 560 35.88 11.76 -16.10
C VAL A 560 36.49 13.05 -15.56
N ASN A 561 35.96 14.23 -15.93
CA ASN A 561 36.46 15.51 -15.44
C ASN A 561 36.30 15.64 -13.93
N SER A 562 35.13 15.25 -13.39
CA SER A 562 34.90 15.25 -11.94
C SER A 562 35.91 14.40 -11.18
N ARG A 563 36.19 13.16 -11.64
CA ARG A 563 37.20 12.28 -11.02
C ARG A 563 38.63 12.79 -11.17
N LYS A 564 38.95 13.57 -12.20
CA LYS A 564 40.27 14.21 -12.35
C LYS A 564 40.53 15.30 -11.32
N GLU A 565 39.48 15.92 -10.79
CA GLU A 565 39.59 16.96 -9.77
C GLU A 565 39.86 16.39 -8.36
N GLU A 566 39.74 15.07 -8.17
CA GLU A 566 40.06 14.40 -6.91
C GLU A 566 41.55 14.54 -6.57
N LYS A 567 41.83 15.07 -5.38
CA LYS A 567 43.20 15.36 -4.90
C LYS A 567 43.75 14.29 -3.94
N GLY A 568 42.96 13.27 -3.63
CA GLY A 568 43.32 12.17 -2.74
C GLY A 568 42.11 11.33 -2.32
N LEU A 569 42.38 10.24 -1.61
CA LEU A 569 41.36 9.25 -1.20
C LEU A 569 40.40 9.74 -0.10
N TYR A 570 40.73 10.86 0.55
CA TYR A 570 39.89 11.54 1.54
C TYR A 570 39.61 12.97 1.04
N PRO A 571 38.54 13.18 0.27
CA PRO A 571 38.22 14.49 -0.31
C PRO A 571 38.14 15.60 0.74
N GLU A 572 37.70 15.28 1.97
CA GLU A 572 37.54 16.21 3.09
C GLU A 572 38.83 16.96 3.44
N LEU A 573 40.01 16.41 3.15
CA LEU A 573 41.29 17.07 3.34
C LEU A 573 41.53 18.26 2.40
N TYR A 574 40.80 18.31 1.29
CA TYR A 574 41.06 19.22 0.17
C TYR A 574 39.86 20.11 -0.18
N ILE A 575 38.75 20.00 0.56
CA ILE A 575 37.56 20.83 0.37
C ILE A 575 37.88 22.28 0.75
N ASP A 576 37.55 23.20 -0.15
CA ASP A 576 37.65 24.64 0.11
C ASP A 576 36.52 25.09 1.03
N ALA A 577 36.84 25.89 2.06
CA ALA A 577 35.85 26.40 2.99
C ALA A 577 34.79 27.29 2.31
N SER A 578 35.12 27.88 1.15
CA SER A 578 34.20 28.71 0.35
C SER A 578 33.19 27.91 -0.47
N THR A 579 33.41 26.60 -0.67
CA THR A 579 32.50 25.73 -1.43
C THR A 579 31.53 24.95 -0.55
N ILE A 580 31.62 25.07 0.77
CA ILE A 580 30.76 24.33 1.72
C ILE A 580 29.80 25.22 2.49
N THR A 581 28.57 24.73 2.65
CA THR A 581 27.53 25.40 3.44
C THR A 581 26.94 24.41 4.44
N LEU A 582 26.92 24.78 5.73
CA LEU A 582 26.22 24.01 6.76
C LEU A 582 24.75 24.42 6.72
N GLU A 583 23.89 23.54 6.24
CA GLU A 583 22.48 23.85 5.99
C GLU A 583 21.64 23.73 7.27
N SER A 584 21.81 22.63 7.99
CA SER A 584 21.02 22.32 9.18
C SER A 584 21.63 21.14 9.96
N VAL A 585 21.09 20.89 11.15
CA VAL A 585 21.23 19.58 11.82
C VAL A 585 19.99 18.76 11.47
N ALA A 586 20.11 17.68 10.71
CA ALA A 586 19.00 16.77 10.41
C ALA A 586 19.02 15.56 11.36
N THR A 587 18.00 14.70 11.27
CA THR A 587 18.01 13.40 11.94
C THR A 587 17.93 12.29 10.90
N ILE A 588 18.91 11.38 10.90
CA ILE A 588 18.96 10.18 10.04
C ILE A 588 19.01 8.96 10.97
N GLU A 589 18.06 8.03 10.80
CA GLU A 589 17.97 6.79 11.59
C GLU A 589 18.00 7.01 13.12
N GLY A 590 17.41 8.12 13.59
CA GLY A 590 17.36 8.48 15.01
C GLY A 590 18.63 9.17 15.55
N LYS A 591 19.65 9.40 14.72
CA LYS A 591 20.86 10.14 15.08
C LYS A 591 20.85 11.54 14.49
N ASP A 592 21.34 12.50 15.26
CA ASP A 592 21.52 13.86 14.76
C ASP A 592 22.74 13.93 13.86
N VAL A 593 22.58 14.60 12.72
CA VAL A 593 23.61 14.73 11.70
C VAL A 593 23.71 16.17 11.21
N TYR A 594 24.91 16.68 11.00
CA TYR A 594 25.15 17.93 10.30
C TYR A 594 25.00 17.71 8.80
N LYS A 595 24.06 18.41 8.16
CA LYS A 595 23.86 18.42 6.71
C LYS A 595 24.71 19.53 6.09
N ILE A 596 25.70 19.16 5.28
CA ILE A 596 26.61 20.07 4.59
C ILE A 596 26.45 19.90 3.08
N SER A 597 26.14 20.98 2.37
CA SER A 597 26.22 21.01 0.90
C SER A 597 27.62 21.42 0.46
N VAL A 598 28.12 20.76 -0.58
CA VAL A 598 29.41 20.99 -1.23
C VAL A 598 29.14 21.39 -2.68
N ALA A 599 29.47 22.62 -3.04
CA ALA A 599 29.28 23.14 -4.39
C ALA A 599 30.28 22.48 -5.35
N ASN A 600 29.77 22.00 -6.49
CA ASN A 600 30.55 21.42 -7.59
C ASN A 600 30.75 22.43 -8.72
N SER A 601 31.88 22.31 -9.42
CA SER A 601 32.34 23.21 -10.51
C SER A 601 31.32 23.31 -11.65
N ASP A 602 30.73 22.18 -12.04
CA ASP A 602 29.93 22.03 -13.26
C ASP A 602 28.65 21.18 -13.06
N GLY A 603 28.10 21.13 -11.83
CA GLY A 603 26.93 20.28 -11.51
C GLY A 603 26.16 20.68 -10.24
N PRO A 604 25.07 19.97 -9.92
CA PRO A 604 24.35 20.15 -8.65
C PRO A 604 25.27 19.90 -7.45
N ALA A 605 25.01 20.61 -6.35
CA ALA A 605 25.78 20.46 -5.12
C ALA A 605 25.56 19.08 -4.51
N ASP A 606 26.64 18.44 -4.06
CA ASP A 606 26.56 17.19 -3.31
C ASP A 606 26.21 17.49 -1.85
N VAL A 607 25.51 16.58 -1.20
CA VAL A 607 25.16 16.70 0.20
C VAL A 607 25.87 15.63 1.02
N ARG A 608 26.51 16.04 2.11
CA ARG A 608 27.19 15.16 3.06
C ARG A 608 26.58 15.30 4.44
N TYR A 609 26.39 14.18 5.13
CA TYR A 609 25.81 14.12 6.46
C TYR A 609 26.82 13.56 7.45
N TYR A 610 27.13 14.32 8.48
CA TYR A 610 28.11 13.93 9.52
C TYR A 610 27.42 13.75 10.86
N ASP A 611 27.62 12.63 11.53
CA ASP A 611 27.09 12.34 12.86
C ASP A 611 27.54 13.40 13.88
N VAL A 612 26.59 13.94 14.65
CA VAL A 612 26.85 14.99 15.63
C VAL A 612 27.68 14.49 16.82
N GLU A 613 27.53 13.22 17.21
CA GLU A 613 28.21 12.64 18.37
C GLU A 613 29.59 12.10 18.00
N THR A 614 29.70 11.35 16.90
CA THR A 614 30.96 10.68 16.52
C THR A 614 31.80 11.49 15.53
N GLY A 615 31.18 12.43 14.81
CA GLY A 615 31.81 13.15 13.71
C GLY A 615 31.95 12.34 12.42
N PHE A 616 31.49 11.09 12.38
CA PHE A 616 31.64 10.23 11.19
C PHE A 616 30.74 10.68 10.04
N LEU A 617 31.22 10.55 8.81
CA LEU A 617 30.39 10.66 7.63
C LEU A 617 29.40 9.47 7.64
N VAL A 618 28.10 9.75 7.62
CA VAL A 618 27.06 8.69 7.67
C VAL A 618 26.29 8.59 6.38
N ARG A 619 26.23 9.65 5.58
CA ARG A 619 25.57 9.63 4.27
C ARG A 619 26.19 10.62 3.30
N THR A 620 26.23 10.26 2.02
CA THR A 620 26.36 11.20 0.91
C THR A 620 25.17 11.08 -0.05
N GLU A 621 24.77 12.20 -0.63
CA GLU A 621 23.78 12.28 -1.70
C GLU A 621 24.42 13.01 -2.88
N GLU A 622 24.60 12.28 -3.97
CA GLU A 622 25.23 12.77 -5.20
C GLU A 622 24.19 12.78 -6.32
N THR A 623 24.08 13.90 -7.02
CA THR A 623 23.11 14.05 -8.12
C THR A 623 23.85 14.04 -9.45
N SER A 624 23.50 13.09 -10.30
CA SER A 624 24.05 12.96 -11.65
C SER A 624 22.95 13.15 -12.70
N GLU A 625 23.30 13.70 -13.86
CA GLU A 625 22.38 13.78 -15.00
C GLU A 625 22.73 12.70 -16.03
N ALA A 626 21.78 11.80 -16.31
CA ALA A 626 21.92 10.76 -17.32
C ALA A 626 20.68 10.73 -18.21
N GLY A 627 20.86 10.88 -19.53
CA GLY A 627 19.77 10.80 -20.50
C GLY A 627 18.67 11.87 -20.36
N GLY A 628 18.98 13.03 -19.78
CA GLY A 628 18.00 14.11 -19.53
C GLY A 628 17.14 13.92 -18.28
N GLN A 629 17.47 12.96 -17.41
CA GLN A 629 16.87 12.78 -16.09
C GLN A 629 17.94 12.89 -15.01
N SER A 630 17.61 13.55 -13.89
CA SER A 630 18.46 13.61 -12.71
C SER A 630 18.29 12.34 -11.87
N ILE A 631 19.39 11.64 -11.58
CA ILE A 631 19.44 10.47 -10.73
C ILE A 631 20.20 10.84 -9.46
N VAL A 632 19.54 10.68 -8.31
CA VAL A 632 20.17 10.83 -7.00
C VAL A 632 20.68 9.47 -6.53
N THR A 633 21.97 9.40 -6.23
CA THR A 633 22.62 8.26 -5.59
C THR A 633 22.83 8.59 -4.12
N VAL A 634 22.29 7.75 -3.23
CA VAL A 634 22.44 7.87 -1.78
C VAL A 634 23.38 6.79 -1.30
N THR A 635 24.48 7.15 -0.64
CA THR A 635 25.40 6.19 -0.01
C THR A 635 25.37 6.35 1.50
N ASP A 636 24.92 5.33 2.21
CA ASP A 636 24.95 5.25 3.67
C ASP A 636 26.22 4.53 4.16
N PHE A 637 26.86 5.08 5.18
CA PHE A 637 28.09 4.56 5.78
C PHE A 637 27.84 4.18 7.24
N SER A 638 28.28 3.00 7.65
CA SER A 638 28.13 2.55 9.03
C SER A 638 29.23 1.59 9.47
N ASN A 639 29.22 1.23 10.76
CA ASN A 639 30.13 0.25 11.37
C ASN A 639 31.62 0.57 11.17
N TYR A 640 32.04 1.82 11.43
CA TYR A 640 33.44 2.22 11.28
C TYR A 640 34.39 1.32 12.10
N LYS A 641 35.50 0.90 11.48
CA LYS A 641 36.56 0.08 12.10
C LYS A 641 37.94 0.67 11.85
N GLU A 642 38.79 0.57 12.84
CA GLU A 642 40.17 1.06 12.75
C GLU A 642 41.03 0.10 11.93
N VAL A 643 41.74 0.65 10.93
CA VAL A 643 42.67 -0.04 10.06
C VAL A 643 43.91 0.85 9.96
N ASN A 644 45.06 0.37 10.46
CA ASN A 644 46.35 1.08 10.39
C ASN A 644 46.30 2.56 10.85
N GLY A 645 45.58 2.84 11.94
CA GLY A 645 45.45 4.19 12.52
C GLY A 645 44.42 5.10 11.83
N VAL A 646 43.59 4.56 10.93
CA VAL A 646 42.49 5.26 10.27
C VAL A 646 41.18 4.48 10.42
N LEU A 647 40.09 5.14 10.80
CA LEU A 647 38.76 4.55 10.87
C LEU A 647 38.09 4.59 9.49
N MET A 648 37.67 3.42 8.99
CA MET A 648 36.99 3.27 7.71
C MET A 648 35.63 2.60 7.88
N PRO A 649 34.61 2.95 7.07
CA PRO A 649 33.29 2.33 7.15
C PRO A 649 33.38 0.84 6.78
N ASN A 650 32.94 -0.04 7.68
CA ASN A 650 32.88 -1.48 7.40
C ASN A 650 31.61 -1.89 6.66
N THR A 651 30.59 -1.02 6.63
CA THR A 651 29.36 -1.26 5.87
C THR A 651 29.04 -0.03 5.03
N MET A 652 28.75 -0.24 3.75
CA MET A 652 28.32 0.78 2.81
C MET A 652 27.04 0.32 2.12
N LYS A 653 26.01 1.16 2.08
CA LYS A 653 24.77 0.87 1.34
C LYS A 653 24.55 1.95 0.28
N VAL A 654 24.64 1.56 -0.97
CA VAL A 654 24.46 2.45 -2.13
C VAL A 654 23.07 2.24 -2.69
N THR A 655 22.27 3.30 -2.78
CA THR A 655 20.92 3.29 -3.35
C THR A 655 20.86 4.25 -4.52
N THR A 656 20.59 3.73 -5.72
CA THR A 656 20.48 4.52 -6.96
C THR A 656 19.19 4.11 -7.68
N GLY A 657 18.25 5.05 -7.79
CA GLY A 657 16.92 4.76 -8.33
C GLY A 657 16.20 3.66 -7.54
N PRO A 658 15.64 2.61 -8.18
CA PRO A 658 14.96 1.52 -7.49
C PRO A 658 15.91 0.43 -6.95
N GLN A 659 17.22 0.53 -7.22
CA GLN A 659 18.19 -0.49 -6.84
C GLN A 659 18.98 -0.06 -5.60
N SER A 660 19.27 -1.03 -4.72
CA SER A 660 20.21 -0.82 -3.61
C SER A 660 21.19 -1.98 -3.47
N PHE A 661 22.43 -1.66 -3.17
CA PHE A 661 23.53 -2.60 -2.94
C PHE A 661 24.10 -2.36 -1.55
N GLU A 662 24.18 -3.42 -0.74
CA GLU A 662 24.80 -3.34 0.58
C GLU A 662 26.12 -4.10 0.57
N PHE A 663 27.22 -3.38 0.76
CA PHE A 663 28.58 -3.88 0.83
C PHE A 663 28.98 -4.03 2.30
N ASN A 664 29.21 -5.26 2.73
CA ASN A 664 29.72 -5.57 4.05
C ASN A 664 31.19 -5.97 3.92
N MET A 665 32.09 -5.07 4.33
CA MET A 665 33.53 -5.28 4.21
C MET A 665 33.96 -6.47 5.07
N THR A 666 34.61 -7.43 4.43
CA THR A 666 35.20 -8.62 5.06
C THR A 666 36.68 -8.39 5.40
N ASP A 667 37.37 -7.59 4.59
CA ASP A 667 38.77 -7.20 4.79
C ASP A 667 39.02 -5.80 4.22
N ILE A 668 39.82 -4.99 4.93
CA ILE A 668 40.23 -3.65 4.50
C ILE A 668 41.73 -3.54 4.76
N LYS A 669 42.50 -3.19 3.73
CA LYS A 669 43.95 -2.99 3.81
C LYS A 669 44.35 -1.62 3.30
N ILE A 670 45.25 -0.98 4.04
CA ILE A 670 45.80 0.35 3.73
C ILE A 670 47.27 0.19 3.35
N ASN A 671 47.68 0.79 2.23
CA ASN A 671 49.05 0.76 1.71
C ASN A 671 49.58 -0.65 1.41
N GLU A 672 48.69 -1.62 1.19
CA GLU A 672 49.03 -3.01 0.91
C GLU A 672 48.08 -3.57 -0.17
N GLY A 673 48.59 -4.42 -1.07
CA GLY A 673 47.74 -5.21 -1.98
C GLY A 673 47.18 -4.47 -3.20
N VAL A 674 47.64 -3.24 -3.46
CA VAL A 674 47.25 -2.43 -4.63
C VAL A 674 48.49 -1.92 -5.35
N THR A 675 48.52 -2.07 -6.67
CA THR A 675 49.61 -1.66 -7.55
C THR A 675 49.06 -0.86 -8.74
N GLU A 676 49.92 -0.19 -9.52
CA GLU A 676 49.44 0.55 -10.69
C GLU A 676 48.83 -0.33 -11.78
N GLU A 677 49.22 -1.60 -11.88
CA GLU A 677 48.67 -2.54 -12.87
C GLU A 677 47.20 -2.86 -12.61
N ASP A 678 46.72 -2.66 -11.38
CA ASP A 678 45.32 -2.92 -11.03
C ASP A 678 44.34 -1.96 -11.71
N PHE A 679 44.83 -0.84 -12.26
CA PHE A 679 44.02 0.21 -12.87
C PHE A 679 44.15 0.29 -14.39
N LYS A 680 44.82 -0.66 -15.05
CA LYS A 680 44.99 -0.64 -16.52
C LYS A 680 43.85 -1.30 -17.30
#